data_AF-A0A1D6PPU1-F1
#
_entry.id   AF-A0A1D6PPU1-F1
#
_cell.length_a   1.000
_cell.length_b   1.000
_cell.length_c   1.000
_cell.angle_alpha   90.00
_cell.angle_beta   90.00
_cell.angle_gamma   90.00
#
_symmetry.space_group_name_H-M   'P 1'
#
loop_
_entity.id
_entity.type
_entity.pdbx_description
1 polymer ?
#
loop_
_entity_poly.entity_id
_entity_poly.type
_entity_poly.pdbx_seq_one_letter_code
_entity_poly.pdbx_strand_id
1 'polypeptide(L)'
;MLSATENYMTGRIPDWLGNLTDLTDLNLAWNNFSGQIPQALGLMHFPDVIQQFERTCRNASESIRSAATGKLRVVEEKLMQQNAQLLLDEAASWSLWHIYGKEHEELSGELLVPPITSHQEACRFVAADITAQLCLRIILWLEGLASEALDLEKKVRGPHVGSYLPSSGVWHRTQRYLKRNNADSTIVKHVDFDAPTREGAQLLPDDKKQDELLLEDIWTLLRAGRLEEASDLCRSAGQAWRVATLCPFGGINMFPSLNALHKNGKYRTLQAMELESGVGRQWRLWKWASYCASEKIAEQDGGRYEMAVYALQCSNLKRVLPICTDWESACWAMARSWLDVQVDLELSQYQTSRPEKQLDDDMNGAQSSVGPESWPYHVLDQQPHDLTALLQKLHSSDLVHETVSRACREQHRQIQMNLMSGNISHLLDLLWSWLSPAEENHNNTARPLDDPEMIRFGAHIVLVLRHLFSDGMDDELDEKLVTVGDLIINMYVRYLFSEDQEELVGIYASQLQHDLCITLFVEMMELRLNSSLHTMYKLFLSAVEYLPFSSDNVSKACFEEIIERVLSRSRQTKPTKYDGDFSDVAHQHHLQSLQKAMVIQWLCFTPPSSIPDFQMISWKLLIRALTHSNTLFREFSLISMRRVPELPAGPHKLLAILAEPLKQKENLISREDPEVSDNLPEFEDWHEYYSLDATYRSWLKIEMMNAAVSPEMLSAEEKGQAVAAAKETLNLACSLLRSKS
;
A
#
# COMPACT_ATOMS: atom_id res chain seq x y z
N MET A 1 -21.22 17.76 -1.80
CA MET A 1 -21.62 18.25 -0.45
C MET A 1 -23.14 18.23 -0.30
N LEU A 2 -23.66 17.53 0.72
CA LEU A 2 -25.07 17.47 1.11
C LEU A 2 -25.18 17.89 2.58
N SER A 3 -25.98 18.91 2.87
CA SER A 3 -26.25 19.33 4.24
C SER A 3 -27.75 19.27 4.52
N ALA A 4 -28.11 18.58 5.60
CA ALA A 4 -29.45 18.49 6.13
C ALA A 4 -29.46 18.88 7.61
N THR A 5 -28.67 19.88 7.99
CA THR A 5 -28.57 20.34 9.37
C THR A 5 -29.87 20.97 9.88
N GLU A 6 -30.15 20.83 11.18
CA GLU A 6 -31.27 21.50 11.88
C GLU A 6 -32.69 21.13 11.42
N ASN A 7 -32.93 19.91 10.92
CA ASN A 7 -34.22 19.54 10.32
C ASN A 7 -35.11 18.64 11.20
N TYR A 8 -34.78 18.46 12.49
CA TYR A 8 -35.51 17.58 13.42
C TYR A 8 -35.77 16.17 12.87
N MET A 9 -34.97 15.69 11.92
CA MET A 9 -35.20 14.40 11.27
C MET A 9 -34.99 13.26 12.27
N THR A 10 -35.87 12.25 12.25
CA THR A 10 -35.88 11.12 13.17
C THR A 10 -35.81 9.79 12.42
N GLY A 11 -35.31 8.73 13.08
CA GLY A 11 -35.17 7.39 12.48
C GLY A 11 -33.71 7.01 12.19
N ARG A 12 -33.48 5.86 11.54
CA ARG A 12 -32.11 5.43 11.16
C ARG A 12 -31.62 6.24 9.96
N ILE A 13 -30.32 6.49 9.90
CA ILE A 13 -29.71 7.04 8.68
C ILE A 13 -29.82 5.96 7.58
N PRO A 14 -30.36 6.27 6.39
CA PRO A 14 -30.54 5.26 5.34
C PRO A 14 -29.22 4.76 4.75
N ASP A 15 -29.15 3.48 4.38
CA ASP A 15 -27.94 2.89 3.79
C ASP A 15 -27.62 3.44 2.39
N TRP A 16 -28.66 3.82 1.61
CA TRP A 16 -28.48 4.40 0.27
C TRP A 16 -27.67 5.69 0.27
N LEU A 17 -27.58 6.36 1.41
CA LEU A 17 -26.83 7.61 1.58
C LEU A 17 -25.32 7.38 1.45
N GLY A 18 -24.84 6.16 1.74
CA GLY A 18 -23.47 5.72 1.48
C GLY A 18 -23.22 5.26 0.03
N ASN A 19 -24.26 5.10 -0.79
CA ASN A 19 -24.12 4.78 -2.22
C ASN A 19 -23.96 6.04 -3.09
N LEU A 20 -23.92 7.24 -2.49
CA LEU A 20 -23.69 8.50 -3.20
C LEU A 20 -22.19 8.71 -3.41
N THR A 21 -21.66 8.22 -4.53
CA THR A 21 -20.23 8.22 -4.87
C THR A 21 -19.61 9.62 -4.98
N ASP A 22 -20.38 10.61 -5.43
CA ASP A 22 -19.88 12.00 -5.62
C ASP A 22 -19.98 12.84 -4.34
N LEU A 23 -20.41 12.24 -3.23
CA LEU A 23 -20.65 12.95 -1.98
C LEU A 23 -19.36 13.05 -1.15
N THR A 24 -18.68 14.19 -1.26
CA THR A 24 -17.45 14.51 -0.49
C THR A 24 -17.69 14.94 0.95
N ASP A 25 -18.86 15.53 1.21
CA ASP A 25 -19.20 16.15 2.49
C ASP A 25 -20.67 15.88 2.82
N LEU A 26 -20.94 15.29 3.98
CA LEU A 26 -22.28 15.03 4.50
C LEU A 26 -22.42 15.67 5.89
N ASN A 27 -23.30 16.66 6.02
CA ASN A 27 -23.57 17.30 7.31
C ASN A 27 -25.01 17.07 7.77
N LEU A 28 -25.18 16.16 8.74
CA LEU A 28 -26.46 15.81 9.37
C LEU A 28 -26.60 16.35 10.80
N ALA A 29 -25.73 17.28 11.21
CA ALA A 29 -25.73 17.80 12.58
C ALA A 29 -27.07 18.43 12.98
N TRP A 30 -27.40 18.34 14.27
CA TRP A 30 -28.60 18.94 14.87
C TRP A 30 -29.91 18.33 14.30
N ASN A 31 -29.91 17.01 14.11
CA ASN A 31 -31.10 16.20 13.88
C ASN A 31 -31.30 15.21 15.04
N ASN A 32 -32.37 14.42 14.97
CA ASN A 32 -32.79 13.48 16.01
C ASN A 32 -32.75 12.02 15.49
N PHE A 33 -31.76 11.70 14.64
CA PHE A 33 -31.54 10.36 14.11
C PHE A 33 -31.17 9.38 15.25
N SER A 34 -31.61 8.13 15.10
CA SER A 34 -31.44 7.06 16.09
C SER A 34 -31.11 5.74 15.39
N GLY A 35 -30.13 4.99 15.88
CA GLY A 35 -29.66 3.73 15.28
C GLY A 35 -28.17 3.76 14.95
N GLN A 36 -27.65 2.69 14.34
CA GLN A 36 -26.26 2.63 13.89
C GLN A 36 -26.06 3.52 12.65
N ILE A 37 -24.87 4.09 12.52
CA ILE A 37 -24.44 4.76 11.29
C ILE A 37 -24.23 3.64 10.25
N PRO A 38 -24.88 3.69 9.07
CA PRO A 38 -24.64 2.76 7.98
C PRO A 38 -23.14 2.58 7.71
N GLN A 39 -22.66 1.33 7.61
CA GLN A 39 -21.27 1.06 7.24
C GLN A 39 -20.89 1.73 5.92
N ALA A 40 -21.84 1.81 4.97
CA ALA A 40 -21.66 2.49 3.70
C ALA A 40 -21.29 3.99 3.83
N LEU A 41 -21.62 4.65 4.94
CA LEU A 41 -21.21 6.04 5.23
C LEU A 41 -19.83 6.15 5.90
N GLY A 42 -19.27 5.03 6.37
CA GLY A 42 -17.92 4.92 6.91
C GLY A 42 -16.91 4.29 5.95
N LEU A 43 -17.33 3.88 4.74
CA LEU A 43 -16.45 3.40 3.70
C LEU A 43 -15.77 4.60 3.04
N MET A 44 -14.45 4.67 3.20
CA MET A 44 -13.60 5.67 2.56
C MET A 44 -13.63 5.45 1.03
N HIS A 45 -13.82 6.52 0.26
CA HIS A 45 -13.75 6.42 -1.20
C HIS A 45 -12.39 5.87 -1.62
N PHE A 46 -12.36 5.09 -2.70
CA PHE A 46 -11.12 4.44 -3.14
C PHE A 46 -9.93 5.40 -3.32
N PRO A 47 -10.08 6.59 -3.95
CA PRO A 47 -8.99 7.57 -4.02
C PRO A 47 -8.49 8.03 -2.66
N ASP A 48 -9.38 8.12 -1.66
CA ASP A 48 -9.03 8.53 -0.30
C ASP A 48 -8.25 7.43 0.43
N VAL A 49 -8.56 6.14 0.17
CA VAL A 49 -7.80 4.99 0.69
C VAL A 49 -6.37 5.00 0.16
N ILE A 50 -6.19 5.21 -1.15
CA ILE A 50 -4.85 5.31 -1.77
C ILE A 50 -4.05 6.48 -1.19
N GLN A 51 -4.68 7.66 -1.06
CA GLN A 51 -4.05 8.80 -0.40
C GLN A 51 -3.69 8.50 1.06
N GLN A 52 -4.50 7.71 1.76
CA GLN A 52 -4.22 7.33 3.14
C GLN A 52 -3.02 6.37 3.23
N PHE A 53 -2.89 5.40 2.31
CA PHE A 53 -1.70 4.55 2.23
C PHE A 53 -0.44 5.37 1.97
N GLU A 54 -0.50 6.27 0.99
CA GLU A 54 0.60 7.18 0.69
C GLU A 54 1.02 8.01 1.91
N ARG A 55 0.06 8.71 2.54
CA ARG A 55 0.32 9.55 3.72
C ARG A 55 0.89 8.74 4.88
N THR A 56 0.38 7.53 5.11
CA THR A 56 0.85 6.67 6.20
C THR A 56 2.32 6.29 5.99
N CYS A 57 2.71 5.89 4.78
CA CYS A 57 4.09 5.55 4.45
C CYS A 57 5.03 6.76 4.60
N ARG A 58 4.61 7.94 4.12
CA ARG A 58 5.39 9.18 4.28
C ARG A 58 5.56 9.56 5.75
N ASN A 59 4.48 9.57 6.52
CA ASN A 59 4.54 9.91 7.95
C ASN A 59 5.45 8.94 8.73
N ALA A 60 5.41 7.65 8.40
CA ALA A 60 6.31 6.67 8.98
C ALA A 60 7.78 6.96 8.61
N SER A 61 8.07 7.31 7.35
CA SER A 61 9.40 7.72 6.90
C SER A 61 9.88 9.00 7.61
N GLU A 62 9.05 10.03 7.72
CA GLU A 62 9.37 11.28 8.44
C GLU A 62 9.71 10.98 9.90
N SER A 63 8.91 10.14 10.57
CA SER A 63 9.12 9.72 11.95
C SER A 63 10.46 9.01 12.13
N ILE A 64 10.78 8.02 11.28
CA ILE A 64 12.05 7.28 11.32
C ILE A 64 13.24 8.23 11.09
N ARG A 65 13.17 9.12 10.09
CA ARG A 65 14.23 10.08 9.80
C ARG A 65 14.45 11.07 10.95
N SER A 66 13.38 11.53 11.59
CA SER A 66 13.48 12.42 12.75
C SER A 66 14.12 11.73 13.96
N ALA A 67 13.75 10.47 14.21
CA ALA A 67 14.28 9.66 15.31
C ALA A 67 15.76 9.30 15.12
N ALA A 68 16.22 9.15 13.86
CA ALA A 68 17.59 8.82 13.51
C ALA A 68 18.61 9.93 13.85
N THR A 69 18.17 11.17 14.05
CA THR A 69 19.08 12.31 14.25
C THR A 69 19.80 12.28 15.62
N GLY A 70 21.08 11.93 15.60
CA GLY A 70 22.05 12.25 16.67
C GLY A 70 22.08 11.34 17.91
N LYS A 71 21.37 10.20 17.92
CA LYS A 71 21.31 9.29 19.09
C LYS A 71 21.76 7.84 18.85
N LEU A 72 21.96 7.42 17.60
CA LEU A 72 22.19 6.01 17.23
C LEU A 72 23.61 5.76 16.71
N ARG A 73 24.02 4.49 16.65
CA ARG A 73 25.28 4.10 16.00
C ARG A 73 25.15 4.34 14.48
N VAL A 74 26.25 4.67 13.81
CA VAL A 74 26.28 4.98 12.37
C VAL A 74 25.64 3.88 11.49
N VAL A 75 25.79 2.60 11.89
CA VAL A 75 25.19 1.46 11.15
C VAL A 75 23.67 1.43 11.31
N GLU A 76 23.18 1.66 12.53
CA GLU A 76 21.73 1.71 12.84
C GLU A 76 21.08 2.91 12.14
N GLU A 77 21.76 4.07 12.14
CA GLU A 77 21.31 5.26 11.44
C GLU A 77 21.19 5.01 9.92
N LYS A 78 22.19 4.34 9.32
CA LYS A 78 22.14 3.96 7.89
C LYS A 78 21.00 3.00 7.58
N LEU A 79 20.79 1.99 8.42
CA LEU A 79 19.69 1.03 8.23
C LEU A 79 18.32 1.72 8.35
N MET A 80 18.14 2.58 9.35
CA MET A 80 16.91 3.37 9.49
C MET A 80 16.67 4.31 8.30
N GLN A 81 17.72 4.92 7.77
CA GLN A 81 17.62 5.75 6.55
C GLN A 81 17.24 4.91 5.33
N GLN A 82 17.74 3.68 5.21
CA GLN A 82 17.35 2.76 4.13
C GLN A 82 15.87 2.38 4.24
N ASN A 83 15.39 1.98 5.42
CA ASN A 83 13.98 1.66 5.63
C ASN A 83 13.07 2.87 5.38
N ALA A 84 13.49 4.06 5.82
CA ALA A 84 12.76 5.29 5.54
C ALA A 84 12.68 5.60 4.04
N GLN A 85 13.71 5.24 3.25
CA GLN A 85 13.69 5.39 1.80
C GLN A 85 12.73 4.39 1.14
N LEU A 86 12.73 3.13 1.57
CA LEU A 86 11.80 2.11 1.04
C LEU A 86 10.33 2.53 1.24
N LEU A 87 10.00 3.10 2.40
CA LEU A 87 8.66 3.65 2.66
C LEU A 87 8.31 4.85 1.74
N LEU A 88 9.28 5.66 1.33
CA LEU A 88 9.05 6.73 0.35
C LEU A 88 8.84 6.16 -1.05
N ASP A 89 9.57 5.12 -1.43
CA ASP A 89 9.39 4.43 -2.70
C ASP A 89 8.02 3.71 -2.78
N GLU A 90 7.56 3.19 -1.64
CA GLU A 90 6.20 2.67 -1.50
C GLU A 90 5.14 3.78 -1.62
N ALA A 91 5.32 4.91 -0.93
CA ALA A 91 4.44 6.07 -1.07
C ALA A 91 4.38 6.58 -2.52
N ALA A 92 5.53 6.63 -3.20
CA ALA A 92 5.60 6.98 -4.61
C ALA A 92 4.80 6.00 -5.49
N SER A 93 4.89 4.70 -5.20
CA SER A 93 4.07 3.68 -5.87
C SER A 93 2.57 3.87 -5.61
N TRP A 94 2.16 4.25 -4.40
CA TRP A 94 0.75 4.52 -4.06
C TRP A 94 0.20 5.76 -4.77
N SER A 95 0.94 6.87 -4.77
CA SER A 95 0.53 8.10 -5.46
C SER A 95 0.37 7.93 -6.98
N LEU A 96 1.08 6.97 -7.59
CA LEU A 96 0.99 6.69 -9.03
C LEU A 96 -0.39 6.16 -9.45
N TRP A 97 -1.15 5.52 -8.55
CA TRP A 97 -2.48 4.98 -8.87
C TRP A 97 -3.50 6.05 -9.26
N HIS A 98 -3.23 7.32 -8.96
CA HIS A 98 -4.00 8.44 -9.49
C HIS A 98 -4.04 8.49 -11.03
N ILE A 99 -3.12 7.81 -11.72
CA ILE A 99 -3.17 7.62 -13.18
C ILE A 99 -4.47 6.92 -13.62
N TYR A 100 -5.00 5.98 -12.82
CA TYR A 100 -6.22 5.22 -13.14
C TYR A 100 -7.51 5.88 -12.63
N GLY A 101 -7.41 6.74 -11.61
CA GLY A 101 -8.57 7.26 -10.88
C GLY A 101 -9.14 8.60 -11.36
N LYS A 102 -8.48 9.33 -12.27
CA LYS A 102 -9.03 10.56 -12.85
C LYS A 102 -9.72 10.28 -14.17
N GLU A 103 -11.04 10.51 -14.22
CA GLU A 103 -11.80 10.65 -15.47
C GLU A 103 -11.04 11.55 -16.47
N HIS A 104 -11.23 11.32 -17.76
CA HIS A 104 -10.63 12.17 -18.79
C HIS A 104 -10.93 13.64 -18.47
N GLU A 105 -9.89 14.46 -18.32
CA GLU A 105 -10.07 15.90 -18.09
C GLU A 105 -10.66 16.51 -19.37
N GLU A 106 -11.99 16.56 -19.44
CA GLU A 106 -12.70 17.13 -20.59
C GLU A 106 -12.47 18.65 -20.62
N LEU A 107 -11.94 19.12 -21.74
CA LEU A 107 -11.62 20.53 -21.93
C LEU A 107 -12.92 21.29 -22.22
N SER A 108 -13.42 22.03 -21.21
CA SER A 108 -14.64 22.83 -21.36
C SER A 108 -14.49 23.88 -22.48
N GLY A 109 -15.51 23.96 -23.34
CA GLY A 109 -15.55 24.90 -24.46
C GLY A 109 -15.43 26.38 -24.06
N GLU A 110 -15.69 26.73 -22.80
CA GLU A 110 -15.61 28.11 -22.29
C GLU A 110 -14.18 28.68 -22.17
N LEU A 111 -13.18 27.78 -22.12
CA LEU A 111 -11.76 28.11 -21.99
C LEU A 111 -11.09 28.41 -23.33
N LEU A 112 -11.68 27.92 -24.42
CA LEU A 112 -11.18 28.12 -25.77
C LEU A 112 -11.66 29.48 -26.30
N VAL A 113 -10.72 30.37 -26.58
CA VAL A 113 -11.02 31.69 -27.15
C VAL A 113 -10.58 31.71 -28.61
N PRO A 114 -11.49 31.79 -29.59
CA PRO A 114 -11.11 31.95 -30.99
C PRO A 114 -10.61 33.39 -31.24
N PRO A 115 -9.53 33.59 -32.04
CA PRO A 115 -8.70 32.58 -32.70
C PRO A 115 -7.75 31.87 -31.72
N ILE A 116 -7.61 30.56 -31.88
CA ILE A 116 -6.93 29.68 -30.91
C ILE A 116 -5.41 29.98 -30.92
N THR A 117 -4.84 30.07 -29.71
CA THR A 117 -3.38 30.25 -29.46
C THR A 117 -2.63 28.92 -29.52
N SER A 118 -1.30 28.93 -29.69
CA SER A 118 -0.50 27.67 -29.65
C SER A 118 -0.66 26.94 -28.32
N HIS A 119 -0.70 27.67 -27.21
CA HIS A 119 -0.92 27.07 -25.88
C HIS A 119 -2.28 26.39 -25.77
N GLN A 120 -3.35 27.01 -26.29
CA GLN A 120 -4.68 26.40 -26.29
C GLN A 120 -4.75 25.17 -27.20
N GLU A 121 -4.07 25.19 -28.35
CA GLU A 121 -3.99 24.03 -29.24
C GLU A 121 -3.20 22.89 -28.60
N ALA A 122 -2.06 23.19 -27.96
CA ALA A 122 -1.28 22.23 -27.21
C ALA A 122 -2.09 21.58 -26.08
N CYS A 123 -2.82 22.37 -25.28
CA CYS A 123 -3.70 21.85 -24.25
C CYS A 123 -4.86 21.02 -24.84
N ARG A 124 -5.40 21.39 -26.01
CA ARG A 124 -6.41 20.57 -26.70
C ARG A 124 -5.83 19.23 -27.14
N PHE A 125 -4.67 19.22 -27.76
CA PHE A 125 -3.99 17.99 -28.19
C PHE A 125 -3.76 17.07 -26.99
N VAL A 126 -3.16 17.59 -25.91
CA VAL A 126 -2.89 16.78 -24.72
C VAL A 126 -4.19 16.31 -24.07
N ALA A 127 -5.26 17.08 -24.09
CA ALA A 127 -6.57 16.64 -23.58
C ALA A 127 -7.27 15.61 -24.50
N ALA A 128 -6.92 15.52 -25.78
CA ALA A 128 -7.53 14.58 -26.71
C ALA A 128 -6.76 13.26 -26.83
N ASP A 129 -5.42 13.30 -26.76
CA ASP A 129 -4.56 12.12 -26.95
C ASP A 129 -4.31 11.38 -25.63
N ILE A 130 -4.67 10.10 -25.59
CA ILE A 130 -4.57 9.25 -24.39
C ILE A 130 -3.12 9.09 -23.94
N THR A 131 -2.18 8.96 -24.87
CA THR A 131 -0.75 8.77 -24.57
C THR A 131 -0.14 10.05 -24.02
N ALA A 132 -0.49 11.20 -24.60
CA ALA A 132 -0.09 12.51 -24.11
C ALA A 132 -0.68 12.80 -22.72
N GLN A 133 -1.94 12.44 -22.45
CA GLN A 133 -2.52 12.53 -21.10
C GLN A 133 -1.74 11.65 -20.10
N LEU A 134 -1.43 10.41 -20.46
CA LEU A 134 -0.68 9.49 -19.61
C LEU A 134 0.72 10.06 -19.29
N CYS A 135 1.45 10.53 -20.30
CA CYS A 135 2.75 11.17 -20.11
C CYS A 135 2.66 12.44 -19.27
N LEU A 136 1.65 13.28 -19.48
CA LEU A 136 1.41 14.46 -18.63
C LEU A 136 1.20 14.05 -17.17
N ARG A 137 0.39 13.02 -16.89
CA ARG A 137 0.16 12.52 -15.53
C ARG A 137 1.44 11.99 -14.89
N ILE A 138 2.27 11.27 -15.65
CA ILE A 138 3.58 10.79 -15.19
C ILE A 138 4.51 11.96 -14.85
N ILE A 139 4.57 13.00 -15.69
CA ILE A 139 5.40 14.19 -15.44
C ILE A 139 4.96 14.89 -14.16
N LEU A 140 3.65 15.14 -14.00
CA LEU A 140 3.10 15.79 -12.81
C LEU A 140 3.34 14.97 -11.54
N TRP A 141 3.24 13.65 -11.63
CA TRP A 141 3.59 12.75 -10.54
C TRP A 141 5.07 12.88 -10.14
N LEU A 142 5.99 12.79 -11.09
CA LEU A 142 7.43 12.90 -10.83
C LEU A 142 7.83 14.29 -10.30
N GLU A 143 7.25 15.36 -10.84
CA GLU A 143 7.45 16.73 -10.33
C GLU A 143 6.90 16.89 -8.90
N GLY A 144 5.74 16.27 -8.62
CA GLY A 144 5.16 16.20 -7.28
C GLY A 144 6.07 15.50 -6.27
N LEU A 145 6.59 14.32 -6.62
CA LEU A 145 7.54 13.58 -5.78
C LEU A 145 8.80 14.40 -5.48
N ALA A 146 9.36 15.05 -6.50
CA ALA A 146 10.53 15.90 -6.33
C ALA A 146 10.23 17.13 -5.45
N SER A 147 9.05 17.75 -5.61
CA SER A 147 8.63 18.88 -4.76
C SER A 147 8.48 18.48 -3.30
N GLU A 148 7.84 17.33 -3.03
CA GLU A 148 7.65 16.83 -1.67
C GLU A 148 8.96 16.40 -1.02
N ALA A 149 9.88 15.81 -1.78
CA ALA A 149 11.21 15.49 -1.30
C ALA A 149 11.96 16.75 -0.84
N LEU A 150 11.86 17.85 -1.59
CA LEU A 150 12.45 19.14 -1.20
C LEU A 150 11.83 19.71 0.07
N ASP A 151 10.51 19.62 0.21
CA ASP A 151 9.82 20.09 1.41
C ASP A 151 10.20 19.24 2.64
N LEU A 152 10.37 17.93 2.46
CA LEU A 152 10.85 17.02 3.50
C LEU A 152 12.30 17.33 3.90
N GLU A 153 13.20 17.54 2.95
CA GLU A 153 14.58 17.93 3.24
C GLU A 153 14.66 19.25 3.98
N LYS A 154 13.85 20.23 3.56
CA LYS A 154 13.74 21.53 4.23
C LYS A 154 13.29 21.38 5.69
N LYS A 155 12.37 20.46 5.99
CA LYS A 155 11.95 20.18 7.38
C LYS A 155 13.04 19.51 8.20
N VAL A 156 13.76 18.52 7.63
CA VAL A 156 14.71 17.68 8.36
C VAL A 156 16.09 18.34 8.53
N ARG A 157 16.61 18.97 7.48
CA ARG A 157 17.98 19.53 7.43
C ARG A 157 18.02 21.06 7.30
N GLY A 158 16.87 21.71 7.11
CA GLY A 158 16.79 23.14 6.80
C GLY A 158 16.89 23.43 5.30
N PRO A 159 16.69 24.70 4.88
CA PRO A 159 16.71 25.06 3.47
C PRO A 159 18.12 24.90 2.87
N HIS A 160 18.27 23.95 1.95
CA HIS A 160 19.50 23.74 1.18
C HIS A 160 19.54 24.64 -0.06
N VAL A 161 18.42 24.76 -0.77
CA VAL A 161 18.29 25.54 -2.01
C VAL A 161 18.45 27.03 -1.70
N GLY A 162 19.34 27.70 -2.43
CA GLY A 162 19.63 29.13 -2.25
C GLY A 162 20.51 29.44 -1.03
N SER A 163 21.14 28.43 -0.42
CA SER A 163 22.07 28.63 0.71
C SER A 163 23.34 29.40 0.34
N TYR A 164 23.73 29.42 -0.95
CA TYR A 164 24.97 30.02 -1.45
C TYR A 164 24.75 31.27 -2.33
N LEU A 165 23.80 32.13 -1.96
CA LEU A 165 23.52 33.36 -2.71
C LEU A 165 24.69 34.37 -2.67
N PRO A 166 25.02 35.02 -3.81
CA PRO A 166 26.06 36.03 -3.87
C PRO A 166 25.69 37.29 -3.07
N SER A 167 26.50 37.62 -2.07
CA SER A 167 26.34 38.85 -1.28
C SER A 167 26.98 40.10 -1.93
N SER A 168 27.84 39.90 -2.93
CA SER A 168 28.72 40.95 -3.50
C SER A 168 28.44 41.26 -4.97
N GLY A 169 27.28 40.85 -5.50
CA GLY A 169 26.91 40.99 -6.91
C GLY A 169 27.48 39.87 -7.81
N VAL A 170 27.07 39.87 -9.09
CA VAL A 170 27.41 38.81 -10.05
C VAL A 170 28.88 38.90 -10.47
N TRP A 171 29.55 37.74 -10.51
CA TRP A 171 30.95 37.56 -10.93
C TRP A 171 31.92 38.57 -10.29
N HIS A 172 31.71 38.85 -9.00
CA HIS A 172 32.39 39.91 -8.29
C HIS A 172 33.92 39.72 -8.25
N ARG A 173 34.41 38.48 -8.17
CA ARG A 173 35.86 38.21 -8.16
C ARG A 173 36.46 38.44 -9.54
N THR A 174 35.79 37.99 -10.59
CA THR A 174 36.18 38.18 -12.00
C THR A 174 36.16 39.67 -12.36
N GLN A 175 35.15 40.40 -11.91
CA GLN A 175 35.07 41.86 -12.06
C GLN A 175 36.25 42.57 -11.37
N ARG A 176 36.64 42.15 -10.15
CA ARG A 176 37.80 42.71 -9.45
C ARG A 176 39.12 42.34 -10.13
N TYR A 177 39.22 41.14 -10.68
CA TYR A 177 40.38 40.68 -11.42
C TYR A 177 40.61 41.52 -12.68
N LEU A 178 39.55 41.77 -13.45
CA LEU A 178 39.61 42.61 -14.65
C LEU A 178 39.99 44.07 -14.33
N LYS A 179 39.47 44.63 -13.24
CA LYS A 179 39.84 45.98 -12.76
C LYS A 179 41.33 46.13 -12.43
N ARG A 180 42.05 45.03 -12.19
CA ARG A 180 43.49 45.04 -11.89
C ARG A 180 44.38 44.99 -13.14
N ASN A 181 43.79 45.02 -14.35
CA ASN A 181 44.51 44.90 -15.63
C ASN A 181 45.39 43.65 -15.73
N ASN A 182 44.97 42.55 -15.10
CA ASN A 182 45.64 41.27 -15.26
C ASN A 182 45.31 40.68 -16.63
N ALA A 183 46.33 40.35 -17.42
CA ALA A 183 46.18 39.81 -18.77
C ALA A 183 46.39 38.30 -18.76
N ASP A 184 45.33 37.55 -18.47
CA ASP A 184 45.27 36.11 -18.72
C ASP A 184 44.36 35.86 -19.92
N SER A 185 44.86 35.15 -20.93
CA SER A 185 44.07 34.81 -22.13
C SER A 185 42.98 33.79 -21.86
N THR A 186 43.01 33.13 -20.70
CA THR A 186 42.05 32.08 -20.31
C THR A 186 40.82 32.62 -19.57
N ILE A 187 40.87 33.87 -19.10
CA ILE A 187 39.80 34.50 -18.31
C ILE A 187 39.01 35.48 -19.19
N VAL A 188 37.68 35.51 -19.01
CA VAL A 188 36.79 36.43 -19.73
C VAL A 188 37.21 37.89 -19.57
N LYS A 189 37.09 38.68 -20.64
CA LYS A 189 37.44 40.11 -20.69
C LYS A 189 36.25 41.01 -20.44
N HIS A 190 35.04 40.54 -20.74
CA HIS A 190 33.79 41.26 -20.51
C HIS A 190 32.95 40.57 -19.43
N VAL A 191 32.13 41.37 -18.75
CA VAL A 191 31.28 40.93 -17.62
C VAL A 191 29.80 40.98 -18.05
N ASP A 192 29.50 40.28 -19.14
CA ASP A 192 28.17 40.06 -19.69
C ASP A 192 27.91 38.56 -19.85
N PHE A 193 26.64 38.16 -19.83
CA PHE A 193 26.23 36.77 -19.64
C PHE A 193 26.73 35.80 -20.73
N ASP A 194 26.93 36.29 -21.96
CA ASP A 194 27.44 35.50 -23.08
C ASP A 194 28.96 35.56 -23.22
N ALA A 195 29.67 36.34 -22.38
CA ALA A 195 31.14 36.47 -22.45
C ALA A 195 31.88 35.13 -22.42
N PRO A 196 31.52 34.16 -21.54
CA PRO A 196 32.20 32.86 -21.52
C PRO A 196 32.09 32.13 -22.87
N THR A 197 30.89 32.11 -23.46
CA THR A 197 30.62 31.40 -24.71
C THR A 197 31.10 32.13 -25.96
N ARG A 198 31.06 33.47 -25.94
CA ARG A 198 31.50 34.34 -27.03
C ARG A 198 33.02 34.38 -27.13
N GLU A 199 33.71 34.41 -25.99
CA GLU A 199 35.18 34.54 -25.93
C GLU A 199 35.89 33.20 -25.87
N GLY A 200 35.19 32.10 -25.57
CA GLY A 200 35.80 30.79 -25.34
C GLY A 200 36.73 30.81 -24.12
N ALA A 201 36.36 31.59 -23.10
CA ALA A 201 37.15 31.84 -21.90
C ALA A 201 36.32 31.54 -20.64
N GLN A 202 36.98 31.31 -19.51
CA GLN A 202 36.31 30.91 -18.27
C GLN A 202 36.25 32.05 -17.26
N LEU A 203 35.29 31.95 -16.34
CA LEU A 203 35.25 32.78 -15.14
C LEU A 203 36.36 32.34 -14.17
N LEU A 204 36.66 33.17 -13.18
CA LEU A 204 37.50 32.72 -12.08
C LEU A 204 36.87 31.50 -11.37
N PRO A 205 37.68 30.54 -10.88
CA PRO A 205 37.18 29.27 -10.35
C PRO A 205 36.10 29.41 -9.26
N ASP A 206 36.23 30.43 -8.41
CA ASP A 206 35.26 30.68 -7.34
C ASP A 206 33.91 31.19 -7.86
N ASP A 207 33.93 32.08 -8.86
CA ASP A 207 32.71 32.60 -9.47
C ASP A 207 32.06 31.50 -10.34
N LYS A 208 32.87 30.69 -11.05
CA LYS A 208 32.41 29.51 -11.80
C LYS A 208 31.72 28.51 -10.86
N LYS A 209 32.36 28.16 -9.73
CA LYS A 209 31.79 27.25 -8.73
C LYS A 209 30.49 27.81 -8.14
N GLN A 210 30.42 29.11 -7.88
CA GLN A 210 29.20 29.74 -7.38
C GLN A 210 28.05 29.67 -8.38
N ASP A 211 28.34 29.93 -9.67
CA ASP A 211 27.34 29.80 -10.74
C ASP A 211 26.90 28.34 -10.91
N GLU A 212 27.81 27.38 -10.83
CA GLU A 212 27.47 25.95 -10.90
C GLU A 212 26.52 25.53 -9.77
N LEU A 213 26.77 25.96 -8.52
CA LEU A 213 25.89 25.66 -7.37
C LEU A 213 24.51 26.30 -7.52
N LEU A 214 24.45 27.56 -8.00
CA LEU A 214 23.18 28.22 -8.25
C LEU A 214 22.37 27.52 -9.34
N LEU A 215 23.03 27.06 -10.40
CA LEU A 215 22.38 26.33 -11.49
C LEU A 215 21.97 24.91 -11.10
N GLU A 216 22.69 24.27 -10.18
CA GLU A 216 22.29 23.01 -9.54
C GLU A 216 20.99 23.18 -8.73
N ASP A 217 20.90 24.25 -7.96
CA ASP A 217 19.69 24.63 -7.22
C ASP A 217 18.52 24.91 -8.17
N ILE A 218 18.76 25.64 -9.27
CA ILE A 218 17.77 25.92 -10.32
C ILE A 218 17.30 24.61 -10.97
N TRP A 219 18.24 23.74 -11.36
CA TRP A 219 17.93 22.42 -11.94
C TRP A 219 17.03 21.60 -11.02
N THR A 220 17.32 21.62 -9.73
CA THR A 220 16.54 20.91 -8.71
C THR A 220 15.12 21.47 -8.58
N LEU A 221 14.95 22.80 -8.59
CA LEU A 221 13.63 23.43 -8.57
C LEU A 221 12.82 23.18 -9.86
N LEU A 222 13.48 23.16 -11.02
CA LEU A 222 12.83 22.87 -12.30
C LEU A 222 12.31 21.42 -12.36
N ARG A 223 13.07 20.45 -11.86
CA ARG A 223 12.63 19.05 -11.71
C ARG A 223 11.44 18.89 -10.77
N ALA A 224 11.26 19.81 -9.82
CA ALA A 224 10.14 19.83 -8.89
C ALA A 224 8.93 20.63 -9.41
N GLY A 225 8.96 21.13 -10.66
CA GLY A 225 7.89 21.98 -11.19
C GLY A 225 7.79 23.37 -10.53
N ARG A 226 8.75 23.75 -9.68
CA ARG A 226 8.76 25.01 -8.89
C ARG A 226 9.41 26.16 -9.67
N LEU A 227 8.88 26.44 -10.86
CA LEU A 227 9.42 27.46 -11.78
C LEU A 227 9.47 28.87 -11.18
N GLU A 228 8.45 29.22 -10.38
CA GLU A 228 8.38 30.54 -9.72
C GLU A 228 9.52 30.72 -8.71
N GLU A 229 9.79 29.69 -7.89
CA GLU A 229 10.91 29.72 -6.93
C GLU A 229 12.26 29.72 -7.62
N ALA A 230 12.42 28.98 -8.73
CA ALA A 230 13.64 29.03 -9.53
C ALA A 230 13.88 30.45 -10.09
N SER A 231 12.80 31.12 -10.50
CA SER A 231 12.84 32.50 -10.99
C SER A 231 13.20 33.48 -9.87
N ASP A 232 12.59 33.35 -8.69
CA ASP A 232 12.91 34.19 -7.53
C ASP A 232 14.33 33.99 -7.04
N LEU A 233 14.85 32.76 -7.11
CA LEU A 233 16.25 32.46 -6.81
C LEU A 233 17.20 33.18 -7.78
N CYS A 234 16.92 33.13 -9.08
CA CYS A 234 17.69 33.88 -10.09
C CYS A 234 17.65 35.40 -9.85
N ARG A 235 16.47 35.96 -9.49
CA ARG A 235 16.33 37.39 -9.16
C ARG A 235 17.14 37.74 -7.92
N SER A 236 17.07 36.91 -6.88
CA SER A 236 17.81 37.09 -5.63
C SER A 236 19.32 37.00 -5.83
N ALA A 237 19.78 36.19 -6.77
CA ALA A 237 21.19 36.12 -7.18
C ALA A 237 21.65 37.31 -8.05
N GLY A 238 20.74 38.20 -8.47
CA GLY A 238 21.04 39.33 -9.36
C GLY A 238 21.18 38.95 -10.84
N GLN A 239 20.70 37.78 -11.24
CA GLN A 239 20.87 37.21 -12.58
C GLN A 239 19.54 37.18 -13.35
N ALA A 240 18.96 38.37 -13.59
CA ALA A 240 17.65 38.51 -14.20
C ALA A 240 17.55 37.94 -15.63
N TRP A 241 18.67 37.82 -16.37
CA TRP A 241 18.67 37.20 -17.70
C TRP A 241 18.33 35.70 -17.64
N ARG A 242 18.71 34.99 -16.56
CA ARG A 242 18.34 33.58 -16.37
C ARG A 242 16.82 33.46 -16.17
N VAL A 243 16.19 34.41 -15.47
CA VAL A 243 14.72 34.47 -15.36
C VAL A 243 14.07 34.65 -16.73
N ALA A 244 14.58 35.58 -17.55
CA ALA A 244 14.06 35.81 -18.90
C ALA A 244 14.19 34.57 -19.79
N THR A 245 15.18 33.71 -19.49
CA THR A 245 15.38 32.43 -20.17
C THR A 245 14.41 31.35 -19.67
N LEU A 246 14.21 31.24 -18.35
CA LEU A 246 13.32 30.23 -17.77
C LEU A 246 11.83 30.51 -18.05
N CYS A 247 11.48 31.79 -18.16
CA CYS A 247 10.12 32.28 -18.28
C CYS A 247 9.97 33.14 -19.54
N PRO A 248 9.99 32.55 -20.74
CA PRO A 248 9.80 33.30 -21.97
C PRO A 248 8.37 33.90 -22.02
N PHE A 249 8.17 34.92 -22.87
CA PHE A 249 6.86 35.55 -23.11
C PHE A 249 6.17 36.17 -21.88
N GLY A 250 6.96 36.70 -20.93
CA GLY A 250 6.43 37.48 -19.81
C GLY A 250 5.93 36.65 -18.63
N GLY A 251 6.41 35.40 -18.48
CA GLY A 251 6.09 34.56 -17.32
C GLY A 251 4.80 33.75 -17.43
N ILE A 252 4.21 33.67 -18.63
CA ILE A 252 3.06 32.80 -18.89
C ILE A 252 3.54 31.35 -18.81
N ASN A 253 2.82 30.51 -18.07
CA ASN A 253 3.13 29.10 -18.00
C ASN A 253 2.64 28.41 -19.29
N MET A 254 3.53 28.12 -20.22
CA MET A 254 3.19 27.48 -21.50
C MET A 254 3.06 25.95 -21.41
N PHE A 255 3.24 25.35 -20.23
CA PHE A 255 3.14 23.90 -20.03
C PHE A 255 1.73 23.39 -20.41
N PRO A 256 1.60 22.35 -21.26
CA PRO A 256 0.34 21.95 -21.89
C PRO A 256 -0.59 21.20 -20.91
N SER A 257 -1.11 21.91 -19.92
CA SER A 257 -1.98 21.41 -18.86
C SER A 257 -3.21 22.30 -18.67
N LEU A 258 -4.35 21.71 -18.27
CA LEU A 258 -5.57 22.49 -17.99
C LEU A 258 -5.35 23.49 -16.85
N ASN A 259 -4.56 23.14 -15.84
CA ASN A 259 -4.22 24.03 -14.72
C ASN A 259 -3.45 25.28 -15.20
N ALA A 260 -2.45 25.10 -16.08
CA ALA A 260 -1.74 26.22 -16.67
C ALA A 260 -2.69 27.11 -17.50
N LEU A 261 -3.57 26.50 -18.28
CA LEU A 261 -4.57 27.23 -19.06
C LEU A 261 -5.52 28.05 -18.17
N HIS A 262 -5.98 27.49 -17.05
CA HIS A 262 -6.79 28.19 -16.05
C HIS A 262 -6.05 29.36 -15.40
N LYS A 263 -4.80 29.15 -14.96
CA LYS A 263 -3.97 30.19 -14.32
C LYS A 263 -3.66 31.33 -15.27
N ASN A 264 -3.42 31.02 -16.54
CA ASN A 264 -3.16 32.03 -17.56
C ASN A 264 -4.45 32.81 -17.87
N GLY A 265 -5.62 32.18 -17.92
CA GLY A 265 -6.85 32.90 -18.26
C GLY A 265 -6.83 33.53 -19.65
N LYS A 266 -7.64 34.58 -19.88
CA LYS A 266 -7.92 35.12 -21.23
C LYS A 266 -7.05 36.34 -21.56
N TYR A 267 -5.77 36.13 -21.90
CA TYR A 267 -4.86 37.22 -22.30
C TYR A 267 -4.99 37.60 -23.78
N ARG A 268 -5.98 38.43 -24.11
CA ARG A 268 -6.21 38.90 -25.49
C ARG A 268 -5.00 39.60 -26.13
N THR A 269 -4.17 40.30 -25.35
CA THR A 269 -2.98 41.00 -25.86
C THR A 269 -1.91 40.04 -26.33
N LEU A 270 -1.64 38.98 -25.56
CA LEU A 270 -0.63 37.97 -25.89
C LEU A 270 -1.10 37.08 -27.03
N GLN A 271 -2.40 36.78 -27.06
CA GLN A 271 -3.07 36.14 -28.20
C GLN A 271 -2.92 36.98 -29.48
N ALA A 272 -3.06 38.31 -29.41
CA ALA A 272 -2.85 39.19 -30.56
C ALA A 272 -1.38 39.19 -31.03
N MET A 273 -0.42 39.31 -30.10
CA MET A 273 1.01 39.26 -30.41
C MET A 273 1.42 37.94 -31.08
N GLU A 274 0.92 36.82 -30.55
CA GLU A 274 1.16 35.52 -31.16
C GLU A 274 0.57 35.45 -32.57
N LEU A 275 -0.67 35.91 -32.75
CA LEU A 275 -1.35 35.89 -34.03
C LEU A 275 -0.63 36.75 -35.09
N GLU A 276 -0.12 37.92 -34.70
CA GLU A 276 0.67 38.80 -35.56
C GLU A 276 2.00 38.15 -35.98
N SER A 277 2.62 37.40 -35.07
CA SER A 277 3.90 36.73 -35.32
C SER A 277 3.80 35.37 -36.02
N GLY A 278 2.58 34.81 -36.10
CA GLY A 278 2.32 33.43 -36.49
C GLY A 278 2.30 32.49 -35.28
N VAL A 279 1.28 31.62 -35.23
CA VAL A 279 1.09 30.63 -34.15
C VAL A 279 2.32 29.76 -34.00
N GLY A 280 2.87 29.67 -32.79
CA GLY A 280 4.03 28.83 -32.49
C GLY A 280 5.38 29.29 -33.06
N ARG A 281 5.44 30.33 -33.91
CA ARG A 281 6.70 30.77 -34.56
C ARG A 281 7.73 31.28 -33.55
N GLN A 282 7.31 32.14 -32.63
CA GLN A 282 8.19 32.67 -31.58
C GLN A 282 8.66 31.56 -30.64
N TRP A 283 7.80 30.58 -30.37
CA TRP A 283 8.11 29.41 -29.55
C TRP A 283 9.18 28.51 -30.18
N ARG A 284 9.05 28.21 -31.49
CA ARG A 284 10.09 27.46 -32.23
C ARG A 284 11.42 28.19 -32.26
N LEU A 285 11.41 29.51 -32.49
CA LEU A 285 12.62 30.31 -32.46
C LEU A 285 13.29 30.26 -31.09
N TRP A 286 12.51 30.33 -30.01
CA TRP A 286 12.99 30.22 -28.64
C TRP A 286 13.63 28.85 -28.35
N LYS A 287 12.96 27.76 -28.72
CA LYS A 287 13.49 26.39 -28.56
C LYS A 287 14.75 26.17 -29.41
N TRP A 288 14.78 26.67 -30.64
CA TRP A 288 15.96 26.66 -31.50
C TRP A 288 17.15 27.41 -30.89
N ALA A 289 16.93 28.62 -30.37
CA ALA A 289 17.97 29.39 -29.70
C ALA A 289 18.51 28.66 -28.46
N SER A 290 17.62 28.05 -27.67
CA SER A 290 17.98 27.26 -26.50
C SER A 290 18.79 26.01 -26.87
N TYR A 291 18.44 25.35 -27.97
CA TYR A 291 19.22 24.23 -28.53
C TYR A 291 20.63 24.67 -28.90
N CYS A 292 20.79 25.75 -29.69
CA CYS A 292 22.10 26.28 -30.05
C CYS A 292 22.94 26.67 -28.83
N ALA A 293 22.31 27.30 -27.81
CA ALA A 293 22.98 27.64 -26.56
C ALA A 293 23.49 26.38 -25.84
N SER A 294 22.64 25.34 -25.73
CA SER A 294 23.01 24.10 -25.06
C SER A 294 24.20 23.39 -25.72
N GLU A 295 24.23 23.29 -27.05
CA GLU A 295 25.32 22.66 -27.79
C GLU A 295 26.62 23.46 -27.65
N LYS A 296 26.55 24.80 -27.75
CA LYS A 296 27.73 25.67 -27.63
C LYS A 296 28.35 25.64 -26.24
N ILE A 297 27.53 25.58 -25.18
CA ILE A 297 28.02 25.43 -23.79
C ILE A 297 28.71 24.07 -23.62
N ALA A 298 28.14 23.02 -24.23
CA ALA A 298 28.71 21.67 -24.18
C ALA A 298 30.08 21.57 -24.87
N GLU A 299 30.26 22.25 -26.00
CA GLU A 299 31.54 22.28 -26.73
C GLU A 299 32.68 22.94 -25.94
N GLN A 300 32.36 23.87 -25.04
CA GLN A 300 33.34 24.71 -24.34
C GLN A 300 33.52 24.36 -22.85
N ASP A 301 32.91 23.27 -22.37
CA ASP A 301 32.88 22.88 -20.96
C ASP A 301 32.44 24.03 -20.03
N GLY A 302 31.41 24.77 -20.50
CA GLY A 302 30.93 26.00 -19.87
C GLY A 302 30.18 25.80 -18.55
N GLY A 303 29.75 24.56 -18.26
CA GLY A 303 29.06 24.20 -17.01
C GLY A 303 27.99 23.14 -17.24
N ARG A 304 27.96 22.11 -16.38
CA ARG A 304 27.06 20.96 -16.52
C ARG A 304 25.59 21.38 -16.40
N TYR A 305 25.23 22.07 -15.32
CA TYR A 305 23.85 22.46 -15.06
C TYR A 305 23.35 23.58 -15.98
N GLU A 306 24.22 24.50 -16.42
CA GLU A 306 23.82 25.53 -17.38
C GLU A 306 23.39 24.89 -18.71
N MET A 307 24.21 23.98 -19.23
CA MET A 307 23.88 23.18 -20.41
C MET A 307 22.56 22.44 -20.22
N ALA A 308 22.34 21.80 -19.07
CA ALA A 308 21.11 21.06 -18.77
C ALA A 308 19.87 21.95 -18.80
N VAL A 309 19.94 23.13 -18.18
CA VAL A 309 18.81 24.08 -18.11
C VAL A 309 18.41 24.54 -19.50
N TYR A 310 19.36 24.85 -20.38
CA TYR A 310 19.06 25.20 -21.77
C TYR A 310 18.57 24.00 -22.59
N ALA A 311 19.18 22.83 -22.40
CA ALA A 311 18.80 21.60 -23.08
C ALA A 311 17.39 21.13 -22.72
N LEU A 312 16.95 21.35 -21.47
CA LEU A 312 15.61 21.04 -20.99
C LEU A 312 14.54 21.86 -21.72
N GLN A 313 14.79 23.14 -21.99
CA GLN A 313 13.83 24.03 -22.67
C GLN A 313 13.57 23.62 -24.13
N CYS A 314 14.47 22.83 -24.72
CA CYS A 314 14.42 22.41 -26.11
C CYS A 314 14.41 20.87 -26.28
N SER A 315 14.13 20.12 -25.21
CA SER A 315 14.00 18.65 -25.28
C SER A 315 15.24 17.93 -25.83
N ASN A 316 16.44 18.47 -25.61
CA ASN A 316 17.72 17.89 -26.06
C ASN A 316 18.23 16.83 -25.06
N LEU A 317 17.66 15.62 -25.15
CA LEU A 317 17.95 14.50 -24.24
C LEU A 317 19.44 14.12 -24.19
N LYS A 318 20.16 14.24 -25.31
CA LYS A 318 21.61 13.96 -25.37
C LYS A 318 22.40 14.72 -24.30
N ARG A 319 21.95 15.94 -23.96
CA ARG A 319 22.62 16.81 -22.97
C ARG A 319 21.99 16.70 -21.58
N VAL A 320 20.72 16.35 -21.48
CA VAL A 320 19.99 16.23 -20.20
C VAL A 320 20.26 14.91 -19.48
N LEU A 321 20.23 13.78 -20.19
CA LEU A 321 20.33 12.44 -19.57
C LEU A 321 21.61 12.21 -18.76
N PRO A 322 22.82 12.68 -19.19
CA PRO A 322 24.04 12.47 -18.41
C PRO A 322 24.05 13.13 -17.03
N ILE A 323 23.16 14.08 -16.77
CA ILE A 323 23.06 14.83 -15.50
C ILE A 323 22.05 14.16 -14.55
N CYS A 324 21.18 13.30 -15.08
CA CYS A 324 20.18 12.58 -14.31
C CYS A 324 20.85 11.40 -13.57
N THR A 325 21.11 11.57 -12.28
CA THR A 325 21.76 10.56 -11.43
C THR A 325 20.80 9.57 -10.76
N ASP A 326 19.50 9.89 -10.77
CA ASP A 326 18.42 9.11 -10.18
C ASP A 326 17.37 8.75 -11.24
N TRP A 327 16.60 7.69 -10.94
CA TRP A 327 15.64 7.12 -11.87
C TRP A 327 14.51 8.10 -12.19
N GLU A 328 14.00 8.80 -11.19
CA GLU A 328 12.94 9.81 -11.32
C GLU A 328 13.35 10.91 -12.29
N SER A 329 14.56 11.43 -12.17
CA SER A 329 15.08 12.47 -13.07
C SER A 329 15.19 12.01 -14.50
N ALA A 330 15.72 10.81 -14.73
CA ALA A 330 15.89 10.27 -16.07
C ALA A 330 14.53 9.97 -16.72
N CYS A 331 13.61 9.37 -15.95
CA CYS A 331 12.24 9.10 -16.39
C CYS A 331 11.49 10.40 -16.70
N TRP A 332 11.57 11.39 -15.81
CA TRP A 332 10.97 12.72 -15.98
C TRP A 332 11.52 13.42 -17.22
N ALA A 333 12.84 13.44 -17.40
CA ALA A 333 13.47 14.08 -18.55
C ALA A 333 13.00 13.45 -19.86
N MET A 334 12.92 12.12 -19.95
CA MET A 334 12.42 11.42 -21.15
C MET A 334 10.93 11.68 -21.39
N ALA A 335 10.09 11.58 -20.36
CA ALA A 335 8.64 11.77 -20.49
C ALA A 335 8.30 13.21 -20.88
N ARG A 336 8.94 14.18 -20.23
CA ARG A 336 8.78 15.62 -20.51
C ARG A 336 9.27 15.97 -21.91
N SER A 337 10.47 15.52 -22.26
CA SER A 337 11.04 15.75 -23.58
C SER A 337 10.16 15.17 -24.69
N TRP A 338 9.62 13.95 -24.49
CA TRP A 338 8.71 13.32 -25.44
C TRP A 338 7.43 14.14 -25.61
N LEU A 339 6.77 14.51 -24.52
CA LEU A 339 5.53 15.31 -24.56
C LEU A 339 5.75 16.66 -25.26
N ASP A 340 6.84 17.35 -24.92
CA ASP A 340 7.19 18.64 -25.51
C ASP A 340 7.44 18.54 -27.04
N VAL A 341 8.05 17.43 -27.51
CA VAL A 341 8.27 17.20 -28.95
C VAL A 341 6.98 16.82 -29.66
N GLN A 342 6.09 16.02 -29.05
CA GLN A 342 4.78 15.72 -29.64
C GLN A 342 3.93 16.97 -29.82
N VAL A 343 3.91 17.85 -28.81
CA VAL A 343 3.24 19.15 -28.90
C VAL A 343 3.85 20.00 -30.01
N ASP A 344 5.17 20.06 -30.13
CA ASP A 344 5.82 20.82 -31.20
C ASP A 344 5.49 20.28 -32.61
N LEU A 345 5.36 18.95 -32.77
CA LEU A 345 4.94 18.32 -34.02
C LEU A 345 3.50 18.70 -34.37
N GLU A 346 2.58 18.64 -33.42
CA GLU A 346 1.18 19.00 -33.61
C GLU A 346 1.02 20.47 -34.01
N LEU A 347 1.70 21.37 -33.30
CA LEU A 347 1.70 22.80 -33.64
C LEU A 347 2.28 23.09 -35.03
N SER A 348 3.20 22.25 -35.51
CA SER A 348 3.78 22.35 -36.85
C SER A 348 2.80 21.94 -37.95
N GLN A 349 2.02 20.87 -37.72
CA GLN A 349 0.96 20.44 -38.63
C GLN A 349 -0.18 21.45 -38.69
N TYR A 350 -0.61 21.97 -37.54
CA TYR A 350 -1.69 22.96 -37.45
C TYR A 350 -1.41 24.22 -38.29
N GLN A 351 -0.16 24.70 -38.27
CA GLN A 351 0.24 25.89 -39.04
C GLN A 351 0.15 25.66 -40.56
N THR A 352 0.58 24.49 -41.06
CA THR A 352 0.50 24.16 -42.50
C THR A 352 -0.93 23.99 -43.00
N SER A 353 -1.88 23.67 -42.11
CA SER A 353 -3.30 23.48 -42.43
C SER A 353 -4.08 24.81 -42.58
N ARG A 354 -3.52 25.93 -42.09
CA ARG A 354 -4.17 27.24 -42.16
C ARG A 354 -3.91 27.86 -43.53
N PRO A 355 -4.93 28.34 -44.26
CA PRO A 355 -4.72 29.05 -45.52
C PRO A 355 -4.10 30.43 -45.22
N GLU A 356 -2.77 30.53 -45.25
CA GLU A 356 -2.12 31.83 -45.22
C GLU A 356 -2.33 32.54 -46.57
N LYS A 357 -2.76 33.80 -46.48
CA LYS A 357 -2.74 34.73 -47.60
C LYS A 357 -1.29 34.87 -48.06
N GLN A 358 -1.05 34.50 -49.32
CA GLN A 358 0.13 34.90 -50.08
C GLN A 358 0.34 36.41 -49.91
N LEU A 359 1.43 36.78 -49.26
CA LEU A 359 2.10 38.05 -49.47
C LEU A 359 3.54 37.68 -49.82
N ASP A 360 3.90 38.12 -51.03
CA ASP A 360 5.12 37.82 -51.76
C ASP A 360 6.39 38.09 -50.94
N ASP A 361 7.42 37.26 -51.09
CA ASP A 361 8.56 37.71 -51.89
C ASP A 361 9.52 36.57 -52.25
N ASP A 362 10.00 36.68 -53.48
CA ASP A 362 10.98 35.86 -54.16
C ASP A 362 12.27 35.65 -53.34
N MET A 363 12.82 34.41 -53.38
CA MET A 363 14.19 34.17 -53.85
C MET A 363 14.52 32.68 -53.88
N ASN A 364 15.04 32.26 -55.03
CA ASN A 364 15.49 30.90 -55.35
C ASN A 364 16.64 30.40 -54.47
N GLY A 365 16.57 29.11 -54.13
CA GLY A 365 17.68 28.17 -54.34
C GLY A 365 18.78 28.11 -53.28
N ALA A 366 18.62 27.23 -52.29
CA ALA A 366 19.69 26.38 -51.76
C ALA A 366 19.09 25.23 -50.94
N GLN A 367 19.47 24.00 -51.28
CA GLN A 367 19.34 22.87 -50.35
C GLN A 367 20.23 23.14 -49.12
N SER A 368 19.73 22.70 -47.96
CA SER A 368 20.29 22.84 -46.60
C SER A 368 20.20 24.23 -45.96
N SER A 369 19.28 24.41 -45.02
CA SER A 369 19.47 25.41 -43.97
C SER A 369 18.94 24.87 -42.64
N VAL A 370 19.89 24.55 -41.76
CA VAL A 370 19.69 24.25 -40.35
C VAL A 370 19.19 25.54 -39.69
N GLY A 371 17.88 25.66 -39.51
CA GLY A 371 17.22 26.89 -39.08
C GLY A 371 15.98 26.64 -38.23
N PRO A 372 15.41 27.70 -37.62
CA PRO A 372 14.29 27.57 -36.67
C PRO A 372 13.03 26.93 -37.29
N GLU A 373 12.86 27.02 -38.61
CA GLU A 373 11.73 26.41 -39.33
C GLU A 373 11.80 24.87 -39.41
N SER A 374 12.97 24.28 -39.10
CA SER A 374 13.16 22.82 -39.04
C SER A 374 13.03 22.25 -37.62
N TRP A 375 12.52 23.04 -36.67
CA TRP A 375 12.15 22.55 -35.34
C TRP A 375 10.85 21.72 -35.41
N PRO A 376 10.70 20.59 -34.70
CA PRO A 376 11.61 19.95 -33.73
C PRO A 376 12.52 18.84 -34.29
N TYR A 377 12.72 18.73 -35.62
CA TYR A 377 13.37 17.57 -36.25
C TYR A 377 14.79 17.25 -35.74
N HIS A 378 15.53 18.24 -35.23
CA HIS A 378 16.88 18.06 -34.67
C HIS A 378 16.94 17.19 -33.41
N VAL A 379 15.87 17.17 -32.62
CA VAL A 379 15.79 16.41 -31.36
C VAL A 379 14.89 15.18 -31.48
N LEU A 380 14.25 14.99 -32.64
CA LEU A 380 13.27 13.94 -32.88
C LEU A 380 13.87 12.55 -32.73
N ASP A 381 15.04 12.32 -33.31
CA ASP A 381 15.76 11.02 -33.26
C ASP A 381 16.20 10.64 -31.83
N GLN A 382 16.24 11.63 -30.92
CA GLN A 382 16.60 11.39 -29.52
C GLN A 382 15.40 10.84 -28.70
N GLN A 383 14.17 11.13 -29.13
CA GLN A 383 12.96 10.83 -28.37
C GLN A 383 12.64 9.34 -28.36
N PRO A 384 11.99 8.82 -27.31
CA PRO A 384 11.37 7.49 -27.37
C PRO A 384 10.20 7.50 -28.37
N HIS A 385 9.91 6.35 -28.98
CA HIS A 385 8.74 6.25 -29.88
C HIS A 385 7.44 6.15 -29.10
N ASP A 386 7.43 5.32 -28.06
CA ASP A 386 6.32 5.06 -27.17
C ASP A 386 6.80 4.91 -25.72
N LEU A 387 5.86 4.71 -24.80
CA LEU A 387 6.18 4.51 -23.38
C LEU A 387 7.04 3.26 -23.16
N THR A 388 6.83 2.20 -23.93
CA THR A 388 7.65 0.98 -23.87
C THR A 388 9.11 1.27 -24.22
N ALA A 389 9.36 2.00 -25.32
CA ALA A 389 10.71 2.41 -25.72
C ALA A 389 11.34 3.34 -24.69
N LEU A 390 10.58 4.21 -24.04
CA LEU A 390 11.06 5.03 -22.92
C LEU A 390 11.59 4.14 -21.80
N LEU A 391 10.80 3.16 -21.35
CA LEU A 391 11.20 2.25 -20.28
C LEU A 391 12.38 1.36 -20.68
N GLN A 392 12.47 0.94 -21.94
CA GLN A 392 13.64 0.21 -22.46
C GLN A 392 14.90 1.09 -22.46
N LYS A 393 14.80 2.37 -22.86
CA LYS A 393 15.92 3.31 -22.83
C LYS A 393 16.44 3.53 -21.40
N LEU A 394 15.60 3.50 -20.37
CA LEU A 394 16.04 3.58 -18.96
C LEU A 394 16.91 2.39 -18.52
N HIS A 395 16.78 1.23 -19.17
CA HIS A 395 17.64 0.07 -18.88
C HIS A 395 19.02 0.17 -19.55
N SER A 396 19.18 1.02 -20.56
CA SER A 396 20.41 1.11 -21.35
C SER A 396 21.53 1.89 -20.64
N SER A 397 22.54 1.18 -20.17
CA SER A 397 23.70 1.78 -19.48
C SER A 397 24.55 2.72 -20.35
N ASP A 398 24.36 2.69 -21.67
CA ASP A 398 25.08 3.56 -22.62
C ASP A 398 24.46 4.97 -22.72
N LEU A 399 23.17 5.13 -22.40
CA LEU A 399 22.44 6.39 -22.55
C LEU A 399 22.18 7.09 -21.20
N VAL A 400 22.02 6.32 -20.12
CA VAL A 400 21.72 6.83 -18.78
C VAL A 400 22.82 6.48 -17.78
N HIS A 401 22.90 7.22 -16.68
CA HIS A 401 23.87 6.96 -15.62
C HIS A 401 23.69 5.53 -15.06
N GLU A 402 24.78 4.86 -14.68
CA GLU A 402 24.77 3.45 -14.23
C GLU A 402 23.82 3.21 -13.04
N THR A 403 23.71 4.20 -12.15
CA THR A 403 22.76 4.17 -11.01
C THR A 403 21.31 4.09 -11.45
N VAL A 404 20.94 4.70 -12.58
CA VAL A 404 19.58 4.64 -13.14
C VAL A 404 19.29 3.24 -13.65
N SER A 405 20.20 2.66 -14.43
CA SER A 405 20.05 1.28 -14.93
C SER A 405 19.99 0.27 -13.79
N ARG A 406 20.75 0.49 -12.71
CA ARG A 406 20.66 -0.31 -11.48
C ARG A 406 19.31 -0.13 -10.78
N ALA A 407 18.82 1.10 -10.65
CA ALA A 407 17.54 1.41 -10.01
C ALA A 407 16.35 0.77 -10.74
N CYS A 408 16.41 0.62 -12.07
CA CYS A 408 15.39 -0.12 -12.84
C CYS A 408 15.17 -1.57 -12.35
N ARG A 409 16.15 -2.16 -11.64
CA ARG A 409 16.06 -3.52 -11.07
C ARG A 409 15.49 -3.55 -9.65
N GLU A 410 15.30 -2.40 -9.01
CA GLU A 410 14.70 -2.31 -7.68
C GLU A 410 13.20 -2.63 -7.74
N GLN A 411 12.66 -3.31 -6.72
CA GLN A 411 11.29 -3.86 -6.74
C GLN A 411 10.23 -2.78 -6.97
N HIS A 412 10.26 -1.68 -6.20
CA HIS A 412 9.31 -0.58 -6.37
C HIS A 412 9.40 0.10 -7.74
N ARG A 413 10.57 0.17 -8.37
CA ARG A 413 10.72 0.72 -9.73
C ARG A 413 10.10 -0.20 -10.77
N GLN A 414 10.30 -1.50 -10.64
CA GLN A 414 9.62 -2.48 -11.50
C GLN A 414 8.10 -2.38 -11.36
N ILE A 415 7.58 -2.19 -10.13
CA ILE A 415 6.15 -1.98 -9.89
C ILE A 415 5.68 -0.70 -10.59
N GLN A 416 6.35 0.44 -10.37
CA GLN A 416 6.02 1.73 -10.98
C GLN A 416 6.03 1.66 -12.52
N MET A 417 7.05 1.04 -13.13
CA MET A 417 7.15 0.89 -14.59
C MET A 417 6.02 0.03 -15.17
N ASN A 418 5.61 -1.03 -14.47
CA ASN A 418 4.46 -1.86 -14.89
C ASN A 418 3.13 -1.09 -14.78
N LEU A 419 2.94 -0.32 -13.70
CA LEU A 419 1.78 0.54 -13.54
C LEU A 419 1.72 1.63 -14.62
N MET A 420 2.85 2.26 -14.94
CA MET A 420 2.93 3.23 -16.04
C MET A 420 2.54 2.61 -17.39
N SER A 421 2.95 1.37 -17.64
CA SER A 421 2.66 0.66 -18.90
C SER A 421 1.26 0.04 -18.98
N GLY A 422 0.53 -0.05 -17.85
CA GLY A 422 -0.75 -0.76 -17.78
C GLY A 422 -0.63 -2.30 -17.76
N ASN A 423 0.57 -2.87 -17.61
CA ASN A 423 0.81 -4.31 -17.66
C ASN A 423 0.55 -5.00 -16.31
N ILE A 424 -0.70 -4.97 -15.83
CA ILE A 424 -1.08 -5.49 -14.50
C ILE A 424 -0.87 -7.01 -14.38
N SER A 425 -1.13 -7.76 -15.46
CA SER A 425 -0.91 -9.22 -15.47
C SER A 425 0.56 -9.58 -15.20
N HIS A 426 1.50 -8.85 -15.81
CA HIS A 426 2.93 -9.05 -15.57
C HIS A 426 3.35 -8.59 -14.15
N LEU A 427 2.73 -7.52 -13.64
CA LEU A 427 2.95 -7.07 -12.26
C LEU A 427 2.62 -8.17 -11.24
N LEU A 428 1.50 -8.87 -11.41
CA LEU A 428 1.13 -9.99 -10.53
C LEU A 428 2.14 -11.14 -10.61
N ASP A 429 2.62 -11.48 -11.80
CA ASP A 429 3.64 -12.51 -11.98
C ASP A 429 4.96 -12.12 -11.30
N LEU A 430 5.37 -10.84 -11.38
CA LEU A 430 6.57 -10.32 -10.72
C LEU A 430 6.43 -10.35 -9.20
N LEU A 431 5.32 -9.85 -8.65
CA LEU A 431 5.04 -9.91 -7.22
C LEU A 431 5.07 -11.36 -6.73
N TRP A 432 4.45 -12.27 -7.45
CA TRP A 432 4.49 -13.69 -7.12
C TRP A 432 5.90 -14.27 -7.22
N SER A 433 6.71 -13.87 -8.20
CA SER A 433 8.09 -14.36 -8.32
C SER A 433 8.97 -13.98 -7.12
N TRP A 434 8.71 -12.83 -6.48
CA TRP A 434 9.43 -12.38 -5.30
C TRP A 434 8.90 -13.01 -4.01
N LEU A 435 7.60 -13.31 -3.97
CA LEU A 435 6.92 -13.85 -2.78
C LEU A 435 6.86 -15.39 -2.77
N SER A 436 6.94 -16.04 -3.92
CA SER A 436 6.83 -17.49 -4.03
C SER A 436 7.99 -18.16 -3.26
N PRO A 437 7.71 -19.20 -2.46
CA PRO A 437 8.75 -19.99 -1.81
C PRO A 437 9.51 -20.79 -2.88
N ALA A 438 10.52 -20.17 -3.51
CA ALA A 438 11.36 -20.86 -4.47
C ALA A 438 12.18 -21.97 -3.80
N GLU A 439 12.20 -23.15 -4.44
CA GLU A 439 13.15 -24.22 -4.17
C GLU A 439 14.58 -23.68 -4.20
N GLU A 440 15.43 -24.20 -3.32
CA GLU A 440 16.84 -23.85 -3.11
C GLU A 440 17.60 -23.46 -4.40
N ASN A 441 17.55 -22.19 -4.79
CA ASN A 441 18.37 -21.64 -5.86
C ASN A 441 19.41 -20.70 -5.26
N HIS A 442 20.67 -21.03 -5.53
CA HIS A 442 21.90 -20.48 -4.96
C HIS A 442 22.22 -18.99 -5.28
N ASN A 443 21.23 -18.12 -5.45
CA ASN A 443 21.48 -16.69 -5.60
C ASN A 443 20.80 -15.91 -4.48
N ASN A 444 21.60 -15.08 -3.78
CA ASN A 444 21.24 -14.26 -2.62
C ASN A 444 20.07 -13.28 -2.90
N THR A 445 18.85 -13.79 -2.90
CA THR A 445 17.63 -13.01 -2.73
C THR A 445 16.89 -13.58 -1.53
N ALA A 446 16.63 -12.69 -0.57
CA ALA A 446 15.90 -12.94 0.68
C ALA A 446 14.70 -13.87 0.46
N ARG A 447 14.50 -14.84 1.36
CA ARG A 447 13.34 -15.75 1.34
C ARG A 447 12.05 -14.93 1.46
N PRO A 448 10.88 -15.48 1.10
CA PRO A 448 9.61 -14.79 1.32
C PRO A 448 9.32 -14.42 2.78
N LEU A 449 9.96 -15.09 3.76
CA LEU A 449 9.90 -14.70 5.18
C LEU A 449 10.80 -13.51 5.54
N ASP A 450 11.74 -13.14 4.67
CA ASP A 450 12.78 -12.16 4.96
C ASP A 450 12.40 -10.73 4.51
N ASP A 451 11.24 -10.53 3.84
CA ASP A 451 10.70 -9.22 3.45
C ASP A 451 9.19 -9.07 3.74
N PRO A 452 8.82 -8.81 5.01
CA PRO A 452 7.44 -8.57 5.42
C PRO A 452 6.77 -7.37 4.73
N GLU A 453 7.55 -6.34 4.39
CA GLU A 453 7.04 -5.11 3.80
C GLU A 453 6.51 -5.38 2.40
N MET A 454 7.23 -6.17 1.59
CA MET A 454 6.77 -6.58 0.26
C MET A 454 5.57 -7.52 0.29
N ILE A 455 5.49 -8.45 1.25
CA ILE A 455 4.29 -9.30 1.42
C ILE A 455 3.06 -8.42 1.71
N ARG A 456 3.20 -7.49 2.66
CA ARG A 456 2.15 -6.52 3.00
C ARG A 456 1.76 -5.73 1.77
N PHE A 457 2.72 -5.11 1.09
CA PHE A 457 2.47 -4.26 -0.07
C PHE A 457 1.78 -5.03 -1.20
N GLY A 458 2.26 -6.24 -1.52
CA GLY A 458 1.65 -7.13 -2.51
C GLY A 458 0.19 -7.48 -2.18
N ALA A 459 -0.11 -7.81 -0.93
CA ALA A 459 -1.49 -8.08 -0.50
C ALA A 459 -2.40 -6.86 -0.68
N HIS A 460 -1.93 -5.66 -0.33
CA HIS A 460 -2.71 -4.43 -0.53
C HIS A 460 -2.90 -4.09 -2.02
N ILE A 461 -1.89 -4.33 -2.88
CA ILE A 461 -2.04 -4.19 -4.33
C ILE A 461 -3.14 -5.12 -4.84
N VAL A 462 -3.15 -6.39 -4.45
CA VAL A 462 -4.17 -7.35 -4.92
C VAL A 462 -5.57 -6.88 -4.52
N LEU A 463 -5.74 -6.38 -3.30
CA LEU A 463 -7.03 -5.83 -2.85
C LEU A 463 -7.44 -4.60 -3.67
N VAL A 464 -6.50 -3.70 -3.95
CA VAL A 464 -6.70 -2.52 -4.80
C VAL A 464 -7.10 -2.92 -6.21
N LEU A 465 -6.43 -3.90 -6.80
CA LEU A 465 -6.75 -4.44 -8.13
C LEU A 465 -8.14 -5.06 -8.17
N ARG A 466 -8.51 -5.88 -7.18
CA ARG A 466 -9.86 -6.47 -7.10
C ARG A 466 -10.96 -5.42 -7.01
N HIS A 467 -10.69 -4.29 -6.36
CA HIS A 467 -11.64 -3.19 -6.30
C HIS A 467 -11.75 -2.43 -7.62
N LEU A 468 -10.62 -2.14 -8.28
CA LEU A 468 -10.60 -1.40 -9.54
C LEU A 468 -11.21 -2.19 -10.71
N PHE A 469 -11.03 -3.51 -10.71
CA PHE A 469 -11.44 -4.38 -11.81
C PHE A 469 -12.70 -5.22 -11.51
N SER A 470 -13.49 -4.86 -10.49
CA SER A 470 -14.69 -5.62 -10.11
C SER A 470 -15.78 -5.68 -11.19
N ASP A 471 -15.77 -4.75 -12.15
CA ASP A 471 -16.75 -4.66 -13.26
C ASP A 471 -16.07 -4.78 -14.63
N GLY A 472 -15.86 -6.02 -15.09
CA GLY A 472 -15.87 -6.39 -16.52
C GLY A 472 -14.71 -5.93 -17.40
N MET A 473 -13.50 -6.46 -17.18
CA MET A 473 -12.44 -6.53 -18.20
C MET A 473 -11.55 -7.78 -18.02
N ASP A 474 -11.19 -8.40 -19.15
CA ASP A 474 -10.23 -9.51 -19.35
C ASP A 474 -10.31 -10.72 -18.40
N ASP A 475 -10.96 -11.80 -18.87
CA ASP A 475 -11.08 -13.09 -18.17
C ASP A 475 -9.71 -13.62 -17.68
N GLU A 476 -8.62 -13.32 -18.39
CA GLU A 476 -7.26 -13.75 -18.00
C GLU A 476 -6.76 -13.04 -16.73
N LEU A 477 -7.04 -11.74 -16.59
CA LEU A 477 -6.64 -10.97 -15.41
C LEU A 477 -7.45 -11.39 -14.19
N ASP A 478 -8.75 -11.65 -14.36
CA ASP A 478 -9.61 -12.14 -13.29
C ASP A 478 -9.16 -13.52 -12.78
N GLU A 479 -8.84 -14.45 -13.69
CA GLU A 479 -8.31 -15.76 -13.31
C GLU A 479 -6.97 -15.62 -12.55
N LYS A 480 -6.09 -14.72 -12.99
CA LYS A 480 -4.82 -14.44 -12.30
C LYS A 480 -5.03 -13.78 -10.93
N LEU A 481 -5.96 -12.84 -10.80
CA LEU A 481 -6.28 -12.19 -9.53
C LEU A 481 -6.87 -13.18 -8.52
N VAL A 482 -7.62 -14.18 -8.99
CA VAL A 482 -8.10 -15.26 -8.15
C VAL A 482 -6.94 -16.20 -7.79
N THR A 483 -6.20 -16.72 -8.76
CA THR A 483 -5.15 -17.73 -8.53
C THR A 483 -3.93 -17.17 -7.79
N VAL A 484 -3.25 -16.18 -8.37
CA VAL A 484 -2.05 -15.56 -7.82
C VAL A 484 -2.40 -14.63 -6.65
N GLY A 485 -3.46 -13.84 -6.80
CA GLY A 485 -3.87 -12.90 -5.76
C GLY A 485 -4.26 -13.58 -4.45
N ASP A 486 -4.97 -14.71 -4.49
CA ASP A 486 -5.30 -15.48 -3.28
C ASP A 486 -4.05 -16.05 -2.61
N LEU A 487 -3.04 -16.47 -3.38
CA LEU A 487 -1.79 -16.98 -2.82
C LEU A 487 -1.04 -15.86 -2.08
N ILE A 488 -0.97 -14.66 -2.65
CA ILE A 488 -0.33 -13.48 -2.04
C ILE A 488 -1.06 -13.09 -0.74
N ILE A 489 -2.39 -13.00 -0.77
CA ILE A 489 -3.18 -12.67 0.43
C ILE A 489 -3.03 -13.77 1.49
N ASN A 490 -3.08 -15.05 1.11
CA ASN A 490 -2.86 -16.17 2.02
C ASN A 490 -1.49 -16.12 2.69
N MET A 491 -0.43 -15.74 1.96
CA MET A 491 0.89 -15.54 2.55
C MET A 491 0.89 -14.42 3.59
N TYR A 492 0.25 -13.29 3.29
CA TYR A 492 0.15 -12.18 4.25
C TYR A 492 -0.67 -12.55 5.49
N VAL A 493 -1.77 -13.28 5.32
CA VAL A 493 -2.58 -13.78 6.44
C VAL A 493 -1.77 -14.74 7.32
N ARG A 494 -0.98 -15.64 6.72
CA ARG A 494 -0.06 -16.52 7.46
C ARG A 494 1.03 -15.74 8.20
N TYR A 495 1.54 -14.66 7.61
CA TYR A 495 2.50 -13.76 8.26
C TYR A 495 1.88 -13.03 9.46
N LEU A 496 0.68 -12.45 9.31
CA LEU A 496 -0.06 -11.82 10.42
C LEU A 496 -0.29 -12.79 11.58
N PHE A 497 -0.61 -14.05 11.26
CA PHE A 497 -0.79 -15.09 12.24
C PHE A 497 0.52 -15.51 12.93
N SER A 498 1.68 -15.49 12.24
CA SER A 498 2.97 -15.74 12.89
C SER A 498 3.42 -14.62 13.83
N GLU A 499 2.97 -13.38 13.58
CA GLU A 499 3.26 -12.19 14.41
C GLU A 499 2.22 -11.94 15.51
N ASP A 500 1.39 -12.94 15.84
CA ASP A 500 0.34 -12.88 16.86
C ASP A 500 -0.65 -11.70 16.66
N GLN A 501 -0.95 -11.37 15.39
CA GLN A 501 -1.94 -10.37 15.00
C GLN A 501 -3.27 -11.02 14.58
N GLU A 502 -3.86 -11.86 15.43
CA GLU A 502 -5.08 -12.62 15.07
C GLU A 502 -6.29 -11.74 14.75
N GLU A 503 -6.34 -10.51 15.27
CA GLU A 503 -7.44 -9.56 15.04
C GLU A 503 -7.58 -9.17 13.56
N LEU A 504 -6.47 -9.09 12.84
CA LEU A 504 -6.44 -8.67 11.44
C LEU A 504 -6.69 -9.82 10.45
N VAL A 505 -6.57 -11.08 10.90
CA VAL A 505 -6.65 -12.27 10.03
C VAL A 505 -7.97 -12.29 9.24
N GLY A 506 -9.09 -12.01 9.89
CA GLY A 506 -10.43 -12.03 9.31
C GLY A 506 -10.62 -11.04 8.16
N ILE A 507 -10.05 -9.83 8.27
CA ILE A 507 -10.15 -8.79 7.23
C ILE A 507 -9.63 -9.30 5.89
N TYR A 508 -8.46 -9.95 5.93
CA TYR A 508 -7.76 -10.40 4.73
C TYR A 508 -8.21 -11.81 4.31
N ALA A 509 -8.45 -12.71 5.26
CA ALA A 509 -8.90 -14.07 4.97
C ALA A 509 -10.29 -14.10 4.35
N SER A 510 -11.19 -13.16 4.70
CA SER A 510 -12.53 -13.06 4.10
C SER A 510 -12.52 -12.71 2.61
N GLN A 511 -11.39 -12.23 2.09
CA GLN A 511 -11.22 -11.87 0.68
C GLN A 511 -10.80 -13.07 -0.19
N LEU A 512 -10.43 -14.20 0.42
CA LEU A 512 -9.99 -15.40 -0.29
C LEU A 512 -11.18 -16.20 -0.85
N GLN A 513 -10.93 -17.03 -1.86
CA GLN A 513 -11.91 -18.01 -2.32
C GLN A 513 -12.36 -18.97 -1.21
N HIS A 514 -13.59 -19.46 -1.35
CA HIS A 514 -14.30 -20.32 -0.38
C HIS A 514 -13.40 -21.40 0.26
N ASP A 515 -12.83 -22.29 -0.56
CA ASP A 515 -12.10 -23.46 -0.07
C ASP A 515 -10.79 -23.10 0.63
N LEU A 516 -10.11 -22.06 0.14
CA LEU A 516 -8.85 -21.59 0.72
C LEU A 516 -9.09 -20.88 2.05
N CYS A 517 -10.11 -20.02 2.13
CA CYS A 517 -10.52 -19.33 3.35
C CYS A 517 -10.83 -20.34 4.47
N ILE A 518 -11.67 -21.35 4.19
CA ILE A 518 -12.04 -22.37 5.16
C ILE A 518 -10.82 -23.17 5.61
N THR A 519 -10.00 -23.62 4.66
CA THR A 519 -8.79 -24.40 4.98
C THR A 519 -7.84 -23.62 5.87
N LEU A 520 -7.66 -22.32 5.60
CA LEU A 520 -6.78 -21.43 6.36
C LEU A 520 -7.25 -21.26 7.81
N PHE A 521 -8.52 -20.93 8.02
CA PHE A 521 -9.07 -20.81 9.37
C PHE A 521 -9.01 -22.11 10.15
N VAL A 522 -9.32 -23.25 9.50
CA VAL A 522 -9.22 -24.58 10.14
C VAL A 522 -7.79 -24.85 10.60
N GLU A 523 -6.78 -24.60 9.76
CA GLU A 523 -5.36 -24.77 10.12
C GLU A 523 -4.96 -23.85 11.29
N MET A 524 -5.37 -22.58 11.26
CA MET A 524 -5.05 -21.60 12.31
C MET A 524 -5.69 -21.94 13.66
N MET A 525 -6.95 -22.37 13.65
CA MET A 525 -7.66 -22.79 14.86
C MET A 525 -7.03 -24.05 15.46
N GLU A 526 -6.58 -25.00 14.62
CA GLU A 526 -5.85 -26.18 15.07
C GLU A 526 -4.50 -25.81 15.72
N LEU A 527 -3.75 -24.89 15.12
CA LEU A 527 -2.46 -24.41 15.64
C LEU A 527 -2.61 -23.67 16.99
N ARG A 528 -3.72 -22.94 17.19
CA ARG A 528 -3.99 -22.20 18.44
C ARG A 528 -4.68 -23.01 19.54
N LEU A 529 -4.98 -24.30 19.35
CA LEU A 529 -5.66 -25.12 20.38
C LEU A 529 -4.99 -25.08 21.75
N ASN A 530 -3.66 -25.08 21.82
CA ASN A 530 -2.90 -25.05 23.08
C ASN A 530 -2.58 -23.64 23.61
N SER A 531 -3.10 -22.59 22.95
CA SER A 531 -2.79 -21.20 23.28
C SER A 531 -3.66 -20.67 24.43
N SER A 532 -3.46 -19.41 24.82
CA SER A 532 -4.30 -18.76 25.84
C SER A 532 -5.74 -18.59 25.33
N LEU A 533 -6.72 -18.61 26.25
CA LEU A 533 -8.13 -18.32 25.92
C LEU A 533 -8.30 -16.96 25.24
N HIS A 534 -7.47 -15.98 25.62
CA HIS A 534 -7.50 -14.65 25.01
C HIS A 534 -7.08 -14.68 23.55
N THR A 535 -5.99 -15.38 23.22
CA THR A 535 -5.50 -15.55 21.83
C THR A 535 -6.53 -16.30 20.97
N MET A 536 -7.13 -17.36 21.51
CA MET A 536 -8.20 -18.06 20.81
C MET A 536 -9.40 -17.15 20.58
N TYR A 537 -9.82 -16.38 21.58
CA TYR A 537 -10.93 -15.45 21.44
C TYR A 537 -10.70 -14.39 20.38
N LYS A 538 -9.46 -13.86 20.22
CA LYS A 538 -9.13 -12.92 19.14
C LYS A 538 -9.36 -13.51 17.75
N LEU A 539 -8.89 -14.75 17.52
CA LEU A 539 -9.09 -15.44 16.25
C LEU A 539 -10.57 -15.74 15.99
N PHE A 540 -11.30 -16.14 17.03
CA PHE A 540 -12.76 -16.34 16.96
C PHE A 540 -13.48 -15.04 16.58
N LEU A 541 -13.17 -13.93 17.25
CA LEU A 541 -13.74 -12.61 16.97
C LEU A 541 -13.49 -12.21 15.51
N SER A 542 -12.24 -12.35 15.06
CA SER A 542 -11.85 -11.99 13.70
C SER A 542 -12.61 -12.83 12.65
N ALA A 543 -12.85 -14.11 12.90
CA ALA A 543 -13.65 -14.94 12.01
C ALA A 543 -15.13 -14.52 11.98
N VAL A 544 -15.75 -14.28 13.13
CA VAL A 544 -17.20 -13.98 13.24
C VAL A 544 -17.53 -12.55 12.79
N GLU A 545 -16.59 -11.60 12.89
CA GLU A 545 -16.80 -10.22 12.44
C GLU A 545 -16.80 -10.08 10.91
N TYR A 546 -15.97 -10.86 10.21
CA TYR A 546 -15.76 -10.72 8.77
C TYR A 546 -16.38 -11.85 7.91
N LEU A 547 -16.78 -12.97 8.51
CA LEU A 547 -17.47 -14.05 7.81
C LEU A 547 -18.95 -14.14 8.23
N PRO A 548 -19.88 -14.40 7.30
CA PRO A 548 -21.25 -14.73 7.67
C PRO A 548 -21.27 -16.03 8.49
N PHE A 549 -22.17 -16.09 9.48
CA PHE A 549 -22.33 -17.31 10.27
C PHE A 549 -22.79 -18.49 9.39
N SER A 550 -23.84 -18.26 8.60
CA SER A 550 -24.38 -19.18 7.59
C SER A 550 -24.65 -18.38 6.31
N SER A 551 -24.29 -18.91 5.14
CA SER A 551 -24.45 -18.24 3.85
C SER A 551 -25.40 -19.02 2.93
N ASP A 552 -26.35 -18.33 2.30
CA ASP A 552 -27.15 -18.88 1.19
C ASP A 552 -26.35 -18.92 -0.13
N ASN A 553 -25.25 -18.13 -0.21
CA ASN A 553 -24.35 -18.09 -1.35
C ASN A 553 -23.23 -19.11 -1.18
N VAL A 554 -23.19 -20.12 -2.05
CA VAL A 554 -22.20 -21.20 -2.08
C VAL A 554 -20.77 -20.70 -2.30
N SER A 555 -20.59 -19.50 -2.87
CA SER A 555 -19.28 -18.94 -3.18
C SER A 555 -18.55 -18.28 -2.01
N LYS A 556 -19.24 -18.00 -0.89
CA LYS A 556 -18.63 -17.32 0.27
C LYS A 556 -18.47 -18.28 1.44
N ALA A 557 -17.26 -18.35 1.99
CA ALA A 557 -16.97 -19.13 3.18
C ALA A 557 -17.85 -18.67 4.35
N CYS A 558 -18.29 -19.63 5.17
CA CYS A 558 -19.09 -19.34 6.35
C CYS A 558 -18.44 -19.92 7.61
N PHE A 559 -18.70 -19.28 8.74
CA PHE A 559 -18.11 -19.69 10.02
C PHE A 559 -18.63 -21.06 10.49
N GLU A 560 -19.90 -21.38 10.21
CA GLU A 560 -20.50 -22.68 10.53
C GLU A 560 -19.72 -23.84 9.89
N GLU A 561 -19.35 -23.72 8.61
CA GLU A 561 -18.58 -24.76 7.91
C GLU A 561 -17.15 -24.92 8.44
N ILE A 562 -16.48 -23.80 8.79
CA ILE A 562 -15.16 -23.82 9.42
C ILE A 562 -15.22 -24.65 10.71
N ILE A 563 -16.19 -24.36 11.57
CA ILE A 563 -16.37 -25.04 12.85
C ILE A 563 -16.67 -26.53 12.64
N GLU A 564 -17.57 -26.89 11.73
CA GLU A 564 -17.86 -28.30 11.41
C GLU A 564 -16.62 -29.02 10.86
N ARG A 565 -15.77 -28.32 10.10
CA ARG A 565 -14.52 -28.89 9.57
C ARG A 565 -13.45 -29.07 10.64
N VAL A 566 -13.31 -28.14 11.58
CA VAL A 566 -12.43 -28.31 12.76
C VAL A 566 -12.92 -29.48 13.62
N LEU A 567 -14.22 -29.55 13.91
CA LEU A 567 -14.82 -30.63 14.70
C LEU A 567 -14.65 -31.98 14.04
N SER A 568 -14.89 -32.09 12.72
CA SER A 568 -14.71 -33.33 11.97
C SER A 568 -13.24 -33.77 11.88
N ARG A 569 -12.30 -32.84 11.64
CA ARG A 569 -10.86 -33.15 11.65
C ARG A 569 -10.36 -33.63 13.00
N SER A 570 -10.87 -33.06 14.10
CA SER A 570 -10.53 -33.53 15.46
C SER A 570 -10.97 -34.97 15.75
N ARG A 571 -11.97 -35.47 15.02
CA ARG A 571 -12.49 -36.84 15.13
C ARG A 571 -11.74 -37.82 14.22
N GLN A 572 -10.96 -37.35 13.24
CA GLN A 572 -10.17 -38.22 12.38
C GLN A 572 -9.01 -38.81 13.17
N THR A 573 -9.00 -40.13 13.31
CA THR A 573 -7.90 -40.86 13.94
C THR A 573 -6.65 -40.74 13.05
N LYS A 574 -5.68 -39.91 13.45
CA LYS A 574 -4.36 -39.90 12.79
C LYS A 574 -3.71 -41.27 13.01
N PRO A 575 -3.33 -42.02 11.96
CA PRO A 575 -2.64 -43.29 12.12
C PRO A 575 -1.20 -43.00 12.57
N THR A 576 -1.01 -42.82 13.88
CA THR A 576 0.33 -42.94 14.46
C THR A 576 0.80 -44.37 14.26
N LYS A 577 2.08 -44.56 13.90
CA LYS A 577 2.72 -45.87 13.83
C LYS A 577 2.38 -46.61 15.13
N TYR A 578 1.59 -47.67 15.01
CA TYR A 578 1.28 -48.57 16.12
C TYR A 578 2.61 -49.20 16.55
N ASP A 579 3.25 -48.66 17.58
CA ASP A 579 4.27 -49.42 18.29
C ASP A 579 3.56 -50.61 18.94
N GLY A 580 4.09 -51.80 18.72
CA GLY A 580 3.42 -53.09 18.93
C GLY A 580 3.05 -53.45 20.37
N ASP A 581 3.05 -52.50 21.30
CA ASP A 581 2.65 -52.69 22.69
C ASP A 581 1.25 -52.10 22.94
N PHE A 582 0.27 -52.99 23.07
CA PHE A 582 -1.14 -52.68 23.37
C PHE A 582 -1.38 -52.04 24.77
N SER A 583 -0.33 -51.72 25.53
CA SER A 583 -0.44 -51.07 26.84
C SER A 583 -0.76 -49.56 26.77
N ASP A 584 -0.52 -48.93 25.61
CA ASP A 584 -0.63 -47.46 25.43
C ASP A 584 -1.97 -46.99 24.80
N VAL A 585 -2.87 -47.91 24.46
CA VAL A 585 -4.13 -47.61 23.74
C VAL A 585 -5.05 -46.67 24.56
N ALA A 586 -5.14 -46.86 25.88
CA ALA A 586 -5.98 -46.02 26.74
C ALA A 586 -5.41 -44.60 26.90
N HIS A 587 -4.08 -44.47 26.96
CA HIS A 587 -3.40 -43.17 27.06
C HIS A 587 -3.51 -42.38 25.75
N GLN A 588 -3.39 -43.06 24.60
CA GLN A 588 -3.59 -42.46 23.28
C GLN A 588 -5.03 -41.98 23.05
N HIS A 589 -6.03 -42.79 23.43
CA HIS A 589 -7.43 -42.34 23.41
C HIS A 589 -7.66 -41.15 24.33
N HIS A 590 -6.99 -41.08 25.49
CA HIS A 590 -7.10 -39.93 26.38
C HIS A 590 -6.53 -38.65 25.75
N LEU A 591 -5.36 -38.71 25.11
CA LEU A 591 -4.75 -37.58 24.40
C LEU A 591 -5.64 -37.09 23.24
N GLN A 592 -6.20 -38.02 22.45
CA GLN A 592 -7.15 -37.70 21.39
C GLN A 592 -8.41 -37.04 21.95
N SER A 593 -8.95 -37.57 23.04
CA SER A 593 -10.13 -37.03 23.68
C SER A 593 -9.92 -35.65 24.30
N LEU A 594 -8.73 -35.37 24.84
CA LEU A 594 -8.36 -34.03 25.31
C LEU A 594 -8.34 -33.04 24.13
N GLN A 595 -7.76 -33.41 22.99
CA GLN A 595 -7.79 -32.59 21.78
C GLN A 595 -9.22 -32.33 21.30
N LYS A 596 -10.08 -33.36 21.27
CA LYS A 596 -11.50 -33.20 20.92
C LYS A 596 -12.22 -32.23 21.87
N ALA A 597 -11.95 -32.30 23.17
CA ALA A 597 -12.55 -31.39 24.15
C ALA A 597 -12.03 -29.95 24.01
N MET A 598 -10.74 -29.76 23.71
CA MET A 598 -10.16 -28.44 23.48
C MET A 598 -10.82 -27.74 22.29
N VAL A 599 -11.21 -28.47 21.24
CA VAL A 599 -11.96 -27.91 20.10
C VAL A 599 -13.33 -27.38 20.53
N ILE A 600 -13.99 -27.99 21.52
CA ILE A 600 -15.30 -27.53 22.02
C ILE A 600 -15.20 -26.13 22.65
N GLN A 601 -14.02 -25.71 23.12
CA GLN A 601 -13.83 -24.36 23.64
C GLN A 601 -14.17 -23.27 22.62
N TRP A 602 -13.95 -23.52 21.33
CA TRP A 602 -14.33 -22.60 20.25
C TRP A 602 -15.84 -22.36 20.18
N LEU A 603 -16.65 -23.38 20.53
CA LEU A 603 -18.11 -23.30 20.56
C LEU A 603 -18.63 -22.58 21.82
N CYS A 604 -17.79 -22.44 22.84
CA CYS A 604 -18.14 -21.80 24.10
C CYS A 604 -17.87 -20.29 24.07
N PHE A 605 -17.33 -19.72 22.99
CA PHE A 605 -17.14 -18.29 22.90
C PHE A 605 -18.45 -17.56 22.58
N THR A 606 -18.63 -16.40 23.22
CA THR A 606 -19.79 -15.54 22.96
C THR A 606 -19.39 -14.39 22.01
N PRO A 607 -20.08 -14.22 20.87
CA PRO A 607 -19.88 -13.07 20.02
C PRO A 607 -20.31 -11.78 20.73
N PRO A 608 -19.62 -10.65 20.50
CA PRO A 608 -19.98 -9.37 21.07
C PRO A 608 -21.33 -8.88 20.52
N SER A 609 -22.04 -8.07 21.31
CA SER A 609 -23.35 -7.52 20.95
C SER A 609 -23.35 -6.56 19.76
N SER A 610 -22.16 -6.21 19.25
CA SER A 610 -21.98 -5.43 18.02
C SER A 610 -22.30 -6.21 16.75
N ILE A 611 -22.23 -7.54 16.78
CA ILE A 611 -22.42 -8.41 15.62
C ILE A 611 -23.92 -8.62 15.35
N PRO A 612 -24.39 -8.53 14.09
CA PRO A 612 -25.78 -8.84 13.76
C PRO A 612 -26.12 -10.29 14.14
N ASP A 613 -27.33 -10.51 14.64
CA ASP A 613 -27.82 -11.83 15.07
C ASP A 613 -26.95 -12.55 16.13
N PHE A 614 -26.16 -11.80 16.92
CA PHE A 614 -25.27 -12.38 17.94
C PHE A 614 -25.98 -13.36 18.89
N GLN A 615 -27.25 -13.10 19.24
CA GLN A 615 -28.05 -14.01 20.09
C GLN A 615 -28.31 -15.34 19.41
N MET A 616 -28.66 -15.32 18.11
CA MET A 616 -28.89 -16.53 17.31
C MET A 616 -27.59 -17.31 17.13
N ILE A 617 -26.47 -16.63 16.87
CA ILE A 617 -25.15 -17.24 16.73
C ILE A 617 -24.71 -17.90 18.04
N SER A 618 -24.80 -17.17 19.16
CA SER A 618 -24.49 -17.68 20.50
C SER A 618 -25.30 -18.93 20.81
N TRP A 619 -26.60 -18.89 20.51
CA TRP A 619 -27.51 -20.01 20.68
C TRP A 619 -27.09 -21.25 19.87
N LYS A 620 -26.86 -21.08 18.56
CA LYS A 620 -26.45 -22.18 17.67
C LYS A 620 -25.10 -22.79 18.05
N LEU A 621 -24.16 -21.99 18.55
CA LEU A 621 -22.87 -22.48 19.04
C LEU A 621 -23.01 -23.25 20.34
N LEU A 622 -23.84 -22.77 21.26
CA LEU A 622 -24.06 -23.41 22.56
C LEU A 622 -24.77 -24.76 22.44
N ILE A 623 -25.77 -24.88 21.55
CA ILE A 623 -26.39 -26.19 21.22
C ILE A 623 -25.33 -27.17 20.75
N ARG A 624 -24.49 -26.77 19.78
CA ARG A 624 -23.40 -27.63 19.27
C ARG A 624 -22.43 -28.01 20.38
N ALA A 625 -22.09 -27.08 21.27
CA ALA A 625 -21.22 -27.36 22.40
C ALA A 625 -21.80 -28.45 23.31
N LEU A 626 -23.10 -28.39 23.61
CA LEU A 626 -23.80 -29.41 24.41
C LEU A 626 -23.80 -30.77 23.70
N THR A 627 -24.21 -30.82 22.44
CA THR A 627 -24.29 -32.07 21.65
C THR A 627 -22.92 -32.75 21.52
N HIS A 628 -21.87 -31.97 21.24
CA HIS A 628 -20.52 -32.50 21.13
C HIS A 628 -19.95 -32.93 22.49
N SER A 629 -20.26 -32.21 23.57
CA SER A 629 -19.86 -32.58 24.93
C SER A 629 -20.51 -33.88 25.38
N ASN A 630 -21.82 -34.05 25.16
CA ASN A 630 -22.52 -35.32 25.43
C ASN A 630 -21.91 -36.49 24.66
N THR A 631 -21.55 -36.26 23.39
CA THR A 631 -20.87 -37.28 22.58
C THR A 631 -19.52 -37.67 23.19
N LEU A 632 -18.70 -36.71 23.62
CA LEU A 632 -17.44 -37.01 24.29
C LEU A 632 -17.63 -37.66 25.66
N PHE A 633 -18.63 -37.27 26.45
CA PHE A 633 -18.94 -37.91 27.72
C PHE A 633 -19.33 -39.39 27.55
N ARG A 634 -20.08 -39.73 26.50
CA ARG A 634 -20.38 -41.12 26.12
C ARG A 634 -19.11 -41.88 25.72
N GLU A 635 -18.23 -41.30 24.90
CA GLU A 635 -16.94 -41.92 24.55
C GLU A 635 -16.08 -42.17 25.80
N PHE A 636 -15.99 -41.18 26.70
CA PHE A 636 -15.23 -41.30 27.94
C PHE A 636 -15.79 -42.35 28.89
N SER A 637 -17.12 -42.47 29.01
CA SER A 637 -17.71 -43.43 29.94
C SER A 637 -17.41 -44.87 29.51
N LEU A 638 -17.45 -45.14 28.19
CA LEU A 638 -17.04 -46.44 27.62
C LEU A 638 -15.57 -46.77 27.91
N ILE A 639 -14.67 -45.79 27.84
CA ILE A 639 -13.25 -45.97 28.15
C ILE A 639 -13.03 -46.16 29.66
N SER A 640 -13.71 -45.37 30.48
CA SER A 640 -13.59 -45.36 31.95
C SER A 640 -14.13 -46.65 32.60
N MET A 641 -15.04 -47.35 31.93
CA MET A 641 -15.49 -48.68 32.35
C MET A 641 -14.38 -49.75 32.25
N ARG A 642 -13.31 -49.53 31.48
CA ARG A 642 -12.09 -50.32 31.58
C ARG A 642 -11.29 -49.84 32.79
N ARG A 643 -11.51 -50.50 33.93
CA ARG A 643 -10.87 -50.24 35.22
C ARG A 643 -9.34 -50.41 35.14
N VAL A 644 -8.64 -49.39 34.66
CA VAL A 644 -7.17 -49.28 34.80
C VAL A 644 -6.88 -48.51 36.10
N PRO A 645 -6.10 -49.07 37.04
CA PRO A 645 -5.88 -48.47 38.36
C PRO A 645 -5.14 -47.12 38.35
N GLU A 646 -4.37 -46.83 37.31
CA GLU A 646 -3.59 -45.60 37.20
C GLU A 646 -4.18 -44.70 36.12
N LEU A 647 -4.99 -43.72 36.53
CA LEU A 647 -5.38 -42.61 35.67
C LEU A 647 -4.48 -41.41 36.01
N PRO A 648 -3.71 -40.87 35.04
CA PRO A 648 -2.92 -39.66 35.25
C PRO A 648 -3.83 -38.44 35.48
N ALA A 649 -3.28 -37.37 36.06
CA ALA A 649 -3.95 -36.18 36.60
C ALA A 649 -4.74 -35.27 35.61
N GLY A 650 -5.08 -35.75 34.40
CA GLY A 650 -5.77 -35.00 33.34
C GLY A 650 -7.32 -34.94 33.32
N PRO A 651 -8.11 -35.84 33.93
CA PRO A 651 -9.56 -35.86 33.73
C PRO A 651 -10.29 -34.63 34.29
N HIS A 652 -9.78 -34.01 35.36
CA HIS A 652 -10.35 -32.75 35.86
C HIS A 652 -10.24 -31.61 34.85
N LYS A 653 -9.17 -31.57 34.05
CA LYS A 653 -9.01 -30.55 33.00
C LYS A 653 -10.01 -30.77 31.87
N LEU A 654 -10.20 -32.01 31.45
CA LEU A 654 -11.22 -32.37 30.47
C LEU A 654 -12.63 -32.06 30.97
N LEU A 655 -12.99 -32.50 32.18
CA LEU A 655 -14.29 -32.26 32.77
C LEU A 655 -14.56 -30.77 32.98
N ALA A 656 -13.54 -29.99 33.34
CA ALA A 656 -13.65 -28.53 33.43
C ALA A 656 -13.89 -27.88 32.06
N ILE A 657 -13.20 -28.33 31.00
CA ILE A 657 -13.42 -27.85 29.63
C ILE A 657 -14.83 -28.20 29.16
N LEU A 658 -15.26 -29.44 29.39
CA LEU A 658 -16.59 -29.90 28.98
C LEU A 658 -17.69 -29.20 29.77
N ALA A 659 -17.45 -28.77 31.02
CA ALA A 659 -18.40 -28.04 31.86
C ALA A 659 -18.53 -26.54 31.53
N GLU A 660 -17.68 -26.00 30.65
CA GLU A 660 -17.72 -24.57 30.26
C GLU A 660 -19.09 -24.10 29.71
N PRO A 661 -19.84 -24.90 28.90
CA PRO A 661 -21.19 -24.54 28.44
C PRO A 661 -22.19 -24.25 29.57
N LEU A 662 -22.05 -24.89 30.75
CA LEU A 662 -22.94 -24.65 31.88
C LEU A 662 -22.82 -23.25 32.47
N LYS A 663 -21.66 -22.60 32.31
CA LYS A 663 -21.47 -21.21 32.76
C LYS A 663 -22.35 -20.24 31.96
N GLN A 664 -22.83 -20.64 30.78
CA GLN A 664 -23.66 -19.84 29.89
C GLN A 664 -25.15 -20.26 29.94
N LYS A 665 -25.53 -21.08 30.92
CA LYS A 665 -26.89 -21.64 31.07
C LYS A 665 -27.98 -20.58 31.16
N GLU A 666 -27.71 -19.40 31.69
CA GLU A 666 -28.67 -18.30 31.77
C GLU A 666 -29.11 -17.80 30.37
N ASN A 667 -28.25 -17.93 29.36
CA ASN A 667 -28.56 -17.56 27.98
C ASN A 667 -29.45 -18.60 27.26
N LEU A 668 -29.66 -19.80 27.85
CA LEU A 668 -30.44 -20.88 27.23
C LEU A 668 -31.95 -20.79 27.48
N ILE A 669 -32.37 -20.09 28.54
CA ILE A 669 -33.72 -20.25 29.11
C ILE A 669 -34.77 -19.42 28.34
N SER A 670 -34.37 -18.62 27.35
CA SER A 670 -35.28 -17.68 26.67
C SER A 670 -36.05 -18.24 25.46
N ARG A 671 -35.84 -19.50 25.06
CA ARG A 671 -36.55 -20.09 23.90
C ARG A 671 -36.73 -21.60 24.05
N GLU A 672 -37.97 -22.07 24.02
CA GLU A 672 -38.31 -23.51 24.02
C GLU A 672 -37.88 -24.14 22.69
N ASP A 673 -36.68 -24.70 22.65
CA ASP A 673 -36.18 -25.47 21.51
C ASP A 673 -36.04 -26.95 21.90
N PRO A 674 -36.61 -27.89 21.13
CA PRO A 674 -36.54 -29.32 21.43
C PRO A 674 -35.10 -29.85 21.56
N GLU A 675 -34.13 -29.32 20.81
CA GLU A 675 -32.74 -29.82 20.89
C GLU A 675 -32.05 -29.48 22.23
N VAL A 676 -32.38 -28.35 22.84
CA VAL A 676 -31.87 -27.99 24.17
C VAL A 676 -32.58 -28.77 25.26
N SER A 677 -33.89 -29.01 25.10
CA SER A 677 -34.66 -29.86 26.01
C SER A 677 -34.11 -31.28 26.11
N ASP A 678 -33.55 -31.82 25.04
CA ASP A 678 -33.01 -33.18 25.03
C ASP A 678 -31.53 -33.23 25.47
N ASN A 679 -30.69 -32.28 25.03
CA ASN A 679 -29.25 -32.32 25.29
C ASN A 679 -28.85 -31.78 26.67
N LEU A 680 -29.56 -30.77 27.20
CA LEU A 680 -29.19 -30.15 28.48
C LEU A 680 -29.36 -31.08 29.68
N PRO A 681 -30.47 -31.84 29.83
CA PRO A 681 -30.61 -32.78 30.95
C PRO A 681 -29.58 -33.90 30.90
N GLU A 682 -29.30 -34.44 29.71
CA GLU A 682 -28.26 -35.45 29.55
C GLU A 682 -26.87 -34.90 29.93
N PHE A 683 -26.59 -33.66 29.55
CA PHE A 683 -25.33 -33.01 29.90
C PHE A 683 -25.18 -32.88 31.42
N GLU A 684 -26.24 -32.43 32.11
CA GLU A 684 -26.26 -32.31 33.57
C GLU A 684 -26.07 -33.66 34.26
N ASP A 685 -26.72 -34.69 33.75
CA ASP A 685 -26.56 -36.06 34.22
C ASP A 685 -25.10 -36.55 34.11
N TRP A 686 -24.45 -36.29 32.98
CA TRP A 686 -23.04 -36.64 32.79
C TRP A 686 -22.14 -35.84 33.73
N HIS A 687 -22.39 -34.54 33.88
CA HIS A 687 -21.61 -33.68 34.77
C HIS A 687 -21.69 -34.15 36.23
N GLU A 688 -22.89 -34.48 36.71
CA GLU A 688 -23.09 -35.00 38.06
C GLU A 688 -22.41 -36.36 38.24
N TYR A 689 -22.56 -37.28 37.29
CA TYR A 689 -21.89 -38.58 37.30
C TYR A 689 -20.37 -38.46 37.47
N TYR A 690 -19.72 -37.61 36.67
CA TYR A 690 -18.27 -37.44 36.74
C TYR A 690 -17.81 -36.69 38.00
N SER A 691 -18.64 -35.80 38.54
CA SER A 691 -18.39 -35.20 39.87
C SER A 691 -18.37 -36.27 40.96
N LEU A 692 -19.27 -37.25 40.91
CA LEU A 692 -19.29 -38.35 41.86
C LEU A 692 -18.11 -39.32 41.70
N ASP A 693 -17.74 -39.63 40.45
CA ASP A 693 -16.57 -40.47 40.15
C ASP A 693 -15.28 -39.83 40.69
N ALA A 694 -15.15 -38.50 40.59
CA ALA A 694 -14.03 -37.77 41.17
C ALA A 694 -13.95 -37.93 42.70
N THR A 695 -15.07 -37.76 43.41
CA THR A 695 -15.15 -37.94 44.86
C THR A 695 -14.83 -39.38 45.28
N TYR A 696 -15.37 -40.36 44.54
CA TYR A 696 -15.09 -41.78 44.74
C TYR A 696 -13.59 -42.10 44.60
N ARG A 697 -12.94 -41.57 43.56
CA ARG A 697 -11.51 -41.79 43.32
C ARG A 697 -10.64 -41.09 44.36
N SER A 698 -11.03 -39.90 44.81
CA SER A 698 -10.37 -39.21 45.92
C SER A 698 -10.38 -40.08 47.19
N TRP A 699 -11.55 -40.64 47.52
CA TRP A 699 -11.69 -41.61 48.60
C TRP A 699 -10.81 -42.85 48.39
N LEU A 700 -10.85 -43.47 47.20
CA LEU A 700 -10.07 -44.67 46.89
C LEU A 700 -8.56 -44.42 47.04
N LYS A 701 -8.08 -43.25 46.60
CA LYS A 701 -6.67 -42.86 46.75
C LYS A 701 -6.28 -42.75 48.22
N ILE A 702 -7.11 -42.11 49.04
CA ILE A 702 -6.91 -42.02 50.49
C ILE A 702 -6.86 -43.43 51.10
N GLU A 703 -7.78 -44.30 50.72
CA GLU A 703 -7.85 -45.67 51.23
C GLU A 703 -6.62 -46.53 50.82
N MET A 704 -6.15 -46.39 49.57
CA MET A 704 -4.93 -47.06 49.11
C MET A 704 -3.67 -46.53 49.81
N MET A 705 -3.58 -45.22 50.04
CA MET A 705 -2.50 -44.61 50.82
C MET A 705 -2.53 -45.12 52.27
N ASN A 706 -3.72 -45.24 52.86
CA ASN A 706 -3.90 -45.80 54.19
C ASN A 706 -3.51 -47.29 54.25
N ALA A 707 -3.81 -48.07 53.21
CA ALA A 707 -3.47 -49.50 53.13
C ALA A 707 -1.94 -49.76 53.00
N ALA A 708 -1.18 -48.79 52.50
CA ALA A 708 0.29 -48.87 52.39
C ALA A 708 1.02 -48.55 53.71
N VAL A 709 0.31 -48.05 54.73
CA VAL A 709 0.84 -47.71 56.06
C VAL A 709 0.45 -48.80 57.05
N SER A 710 1.35 -49.22 57.95
CA SER A 710 1.04 -50.25 58.94
C SER A 710 -0.12 -49.79 59.86
N PRO A 711 -1.05 -50.67 60.26
CA PRO A 711 -2.23 -50.32 61.07
C PRO A 711 -1.94 -49.56 62.37
N GLU A 712 -0.71 -49.66 62.88
CA GLU A 712 -0.24 -49.06 64.13
C GLU A 712 0.17 -47.57 63.98
N MET A 713 0.31 -47.06 62.75
CA MET A 713 0.79 -45.71 62.42
C MET A 713 -0.30 -44.76 61.87
N LEU A 714 -1.54 -45.24 61.69
CA LEU A 714 -2.67 -44.46 61.17
C LEU A 714 -3.35 -43.66 62.28
N SER A 715 -3.47 -42.35 62.12
CA SER A 715 -4.20 -41.51 63.08
C SER A 715 -5.72 -41.75 62.98
N ALA A 716 -6.45 -41.53 64.09
CA ALA A 716 -7.92 -41.61 64.10
C ALA A 716 -8.59 -40.59 63.15
N GLU A 717 -7.88 -39.50 62.85
CA GLU A 717 -8.34 -38.40 62.00
C GLU A 717 -8.33 -38.78 60.51
N GLU A 718 -7.27 -39.45 60.05
CA GLU A 718 -7.14 -39.95 58.66
C GLU A 718 -8.18 -41.02 58.34
N LYS A 719 -8.45 -41.91 59.30
CA LYS A 719 -9.52 -42.93 59.19
C LYS A 719 -10.91 -42.29 59.19
N GLY A 720 -11.10 -41.21 59.93
CA GLY A 720 -12.34 -40.41 59.94
C GLY A 720 -12.59 -39.71 58.60
N GLN A 721 -11.56 -39.14 57.98
CA GLN A 721 -11.65 -38.49 56.67
C GLN A 721 -12.03 -39.46 55.55
N ALA A 722 -11.43 -40.67 55.53
CA ALA A 722 -11.79 -41.70 54.55
C ALA A 722 -13.26 -42.15 54.68
N VAL A 723 -13.75 -42.38 55.92
CA VAL A 723 -15.14 -42.78 56.15
C VAL A 723 -16.14 -41.65 55.83
N ALA A 724 -15.78 -40.40 56.10
CA ALA A 724 -16.61 -39.25 55.73
C ALA A 724 -16.75 -39.10 54.22
N ALA A 725 -15.63 -39.18 53.48
CA ALA A 725 -15.65 -39.13 52.02
C ALA A 725 -16.46 -40.29 51.41
N ALA A 726 -16.32 -41.52 51.93
CA ALA A 726 -17.11 -42.68 51.49
C ALA A 726 -18.62 -42.49 51.68
N LYS A 727 -19.04 -41.97 52.85
CA LYS A 727 -20.46 -41.69 53.13
C LYS A 727 -21.03 -40.59 52.24
N GLU A 728 -20.26 -39.54 52.00
CA GLU A 728 -20.66 -38.44 51.10
C GLU A 728 -20.87 -38.96 49.67
N THR A 729 -19.93 -39.77 49.18
CA THR A 729 -19.99 -40.36 47.85
C THR A 729 -21.20 -41.29 47.71
N LEU A 730 -21.46 -42.15 48.70
CA LEU A 730 -22.60 -43.06 48.72
C LEU A 730 -23.94 -42.30 48.74
N ASN A 731 -24.06 -41.27 49.57
CA ASN A 731 -25.28 -40.49 49.70
C ASN A 731 -25.62 -39.74 48.40
N LEU A 732 -24.62 -39.15 47.76
CA LEU A 732 -24.78 -38.47 46.49
C LEU A 732 -25.14 -39.45 45.36
N ALA A 733 -24.49 -40.61 45.29
CA ALA A 733 -24.82 -41.64 44.29
C ALA A 733 -26.25 -42.18 44.46
N CYS A 734 -26.71 -42.34 45.71
CA CYS A 734 -28.10 -42.71 46.00
C CYS A 734 -29.11 -41.61 45.64
N SER A 735 -28.73 -40.32 45.70
CA SER A 735 -29.57 -39.21 45.25
C SER A 735 -29.79 -39.26 43.74
N LEU A 736 -28.71 -39.47 42.97
CA LEU A 736 -28.73 -39.61 41.51
C LEU A 736 -29.57 -40.79 41.02
N LEU A 737 -29.49 -41.93 41.72
CA LEU A 737 -30.32 -43.09 41.39
C LEU A 737 -31.82 -42.86 41.65
N ARG A 738 -32.17 -41.94 42.55
CA ARG A 738 -33.56 -41.60 42.88
C ARG A 738 -34.14 -40.48 42.01
N SER A 739 -33.30 -39.64 41.39
CA SER A 739 -33.76 -38.61 40.45
C SER A 739 -34.11 -39.17 39.07
N LYS A 740 -33.62 -40.38 38.74
CA LYS A 740 -33.86 -41.07 37.46
C LYS A 740 -34.95 -42.16 37.50
N SER A 741 -35.62 -42.34 38.65
CA SER A 741 -36.79 -43.22 38.82
C SER A 741 -38.06 -42.39 38.89
#